data_AF-N1WJ52-F1
#
_entry.id   AF-N1WJ52-F1
#
_cell.length_a   1.000
_cell.length_b   1.000
_cell.length_c   1.000
_cell.angle_alpha   90.00
_cell.angle_beta   90.00
_cell.angle_gamma   90.00
#
_symmetry.space_group_name_H-M   'P 1'
#
loop_
_entity.id
_entity.type
_entity.pdbx_description
1 polymer ?
#
loop_
_entity_poly.entity_id
_entity_poly.type
_entity_poly.pdbx_seq_one_letter_code
_entity_poly.pdbx_strand_id
1 'polypeptide(L)'
;MQFFDNIRSSKFFSLGLFLPQFVILGIYFHKLYLKFLSFCPNQNFLTWDPDARLVTSIRFAEAFRSFDLWTVAKLTFDSPTWPVLRNFPEAMILLWFGSGGTPVSLFTFGELIFLFLIVPWILFRFSKSKRWVVSAVLFPLVWAGLLQNPGFMYYSFSGMLEIQGAFFFLPAILSFWELQRRFFERDRFLNSSRDSISFLKKDTKRDNSQSRSDEFRTTAAYSPWFLCISVNLLFHTKYPYGYIFIFFGCLFLITFHFDETKRFIFKILNFYGLFLNGNSFLQNKSEQKNSVFSEGNFFKRIRWGALIPIGLAVFFIFVSVIFSKDVLPGKTKAFLRYAGVLIFWISISVTLWKIFYIWKENIGRDSDFFSLDQDKEIDTPLVADNAAHNDSSLYENLFVWKYFWTYVILPIGSWVLLHPDRFSSSSSTIQHAQGAGLMPGQGDDSIFSLTYFQEISENSFYAPYGGWILCGGLILGIVFGIFRYLKEREVSASFFLFLSVFVSILGLTLMTPNHQPRHIYHLYPALLIAIGIFCYEEFSNERARILSSFIYSIFLMFTLGYWSCKHSDIWERTNLCFSGVDRSLFFTAEDAEKVLFKTVNRPSVLWNMLPLEHHNRPDITLSFYRAGFINRQEVREKRKKEEFNFIINSQSKEDWFIVSEKSCEAMEGGGLGTSWSEFKFAKNVIQFPIRGACVLKIENH
;
A
#
# COMPACT_ATOMS: atom_id res chain seq x y z
N MET A 1 52.53 9.95 -3.75
CA MET A 1 51.19 10.55 -3.64
C MET A 1 50.17 9.45 -3.86
N GLN A 2 49.68 8.84 -2.78
CA GLN A 2 48.45 9.32 -2.12
C GLN A 2 47.28 9.05 -3.08
N PHE A 3 46.51 7.96 -2.97
CA PHE A 3 45.93 7.31 -1.78
C PHE A 3 45.12 8.29 -0.90
N PHE A 4 45.51 9.58 -0.85
CA PHE A 4 44.59 10.72 -0.75
C PHE A 4 44.12 11.05 -2.19
N ASP A 5 42.89 10.83 -2.64
CA ASP A 5 41.63 10.81 -1.92
C ASP A 5 40.66 9.80 -2.55
N ASN A 6 40.97 8.52 -2.38
CA ASN A 6 40.18 7.35 -2.82
C ASN A 6 38.78 7.25 -2.17
N ILE A 7 38.39 8.23 -1.35
CA ILE A 7 37.10 8.32 -0.66
C ILE A 7 36.37 9.63 -0.99
N ARG A 8 37.08 10.64 -1.52
CA ARG A 8 36.49 11.90 -2.00
C ARG A 8 36.12 11.81 -3.49
N SER A 9 36.94 11.12 -4.28
CA SER A 9 36.75 10.93 -5.73
C SER A 9 35.54 10.05 -6.09
N SER A 10 35.19 9.01 -5.33
CA SER A 10 34.03 8.17 -5.69
C SER A 10 32.70 8.91 -5.59
N LYS A 11 32.58 9.83 -4.61
CA LYS A 11 31.41 10.69 -4.45
C LYS A 11 31.36 11.74 -5.55
N PHE A 12 32.47 12.43 -5.84
CA PHE A 12 32.53 13.41 -6.93
C PHE A 12 32.33 12.77 -8.32
N PHE A 13 32.89 11.59 -8.57
CA PHE A 13 32.68 10.84 -9.80
C PHE A 13 31.22 10.36 -9.91
N SER A 14 30.65 9.82 -8.83
CA SER A 14 29.22 9.47 -8.84
C SER A 14 28.33 10.70 -9.04
N LEU A 15 28.68 11.83 -8.43
CA LEU A 15 27.99 13.11 -8.65
C LEU A 15 28.11 13.55 -10.11
N GLY A 16 29.30 13.39 -10.71
CA GLY A 16 29.53 13.65 -12.13
C GLY A 16 28.75 12.73 -13.08
N LEU A 17 28.38 11.52 -12.65
CA LEU A 17 27.50 10.62 -13.41
C LEU A 17 26.01 10.94 -13.22
N PHE A 18 25.60 11.37 -12.03
CA PHE A 18 24.19 11.69 -11.73
C PHE A 18 23.78 13.08 -12.21
N LEU A 19 24.67 14.07 -12.11
CA LEU A 19 24.40 15.45 -12.52
C LEU A 19 23.86 15.56 -13.95
N PRO A 20 24.50 14.99 -15.00
CA PRO A 20 23.96 15.07 -16.36
C PRO A 20 22.61 14.39 -16.48
N GLN A 21 22.37 13.28 -15.77
CA GLN A 21 21.09 12.58 -15.78
C GLN A 21 19.98 13.42 -15.17
N PHE A 22 20.23 14.08 -14.03
CA PHE A 22 19.26 14.98 -13.41
C PHE A 22 19.02 16.26 -14.22
N VAL A 23 20.04 16.77 -14.92
CA VAL A 23 19.87 17.89 -15.87
C VAL A 23 18.98 17.47 -17.03
N ILE A 24 19.20 16.28 -17.62
CA ILE A 24 18.35 15.73 -18.67
C ILE A 24 16.91 15.56 -18.17
N LEU A 25 16.71 14.97 -17.00
CA LEU A 25 15.40 14.82 -16.38
C LEU A 25 14.73 16.17 -16.11
N GLY A 26 15.47 17.17 -15.62
CA GLY A 26 14.96 18.52 -15.39
C GLY A 26 14.48 19.19 -16.67
N ILE A 27 15.27 19.12 -17.76
CA ILE A 27 14.86 19.61 -19.08
C ILE A 27 13.61 18.86 -19.57
N TYR A 28 13.55 17.54 -19.35
CA TYR A 28 12.42 16.71 -19.75
C TYR A 28 11.14 17.08 -18.99
N PHE A 29 11.20 17.18 -17.66
CA PHE A 29 10.09 17.60 -16.81
C PHE A 29 9.61 19.00 -17.16
N HIS A 30 10.53 19.93 -17.40
CA HIS A 30 10.17 21.28 -17.81
C HIS A 30 9.42 21.27 -19.15
N LYS A 31 9.93 20.55 -20.15
CA LYS A 31 9.24 20.40 -21.44
C LYS A 31 7.88 19.71 -21.27
N LEU A 32 7.76 18.67 -20.45
CA LEU A 32 6.50 17.96 -20.21
C LEU A 32 5.46 18.90 -19.65
N TYR A 33 5.85 19.67 -18.64
CA TYR A 33 4.97 20.65 -18.02
C TYR A 33 4.51 21.71 -19.04
N LEU A 34 5.41 22.25 -19.86
CA LEU A 34 5.04 23.20 -20.91
C LEU A 34 4.10 22.59 -21.97
N LYS A 35 4.30 21.31 -22.33
CA LYS A 35 3.39 20.62 -23.25
C LYS A 35 2.02 20.37 -22.62
N PHE A 36 1.98 19.97 -21.34
CA PHE A 36 0.73 19.84 -20.59
C PHE A 36 -0.05 21.16 -20.60
N LEU A 37 0.61 22.28 -20.28
CA LEU A 37 -0.02 23.61 -20.27
C LEU A 37 -0.54 24.04 -21.66
N SER A 38 0.14 23.66 -22.74
CA SER A 38 -0.23 24.06 -24.10
C SER A 38 -1.22 23.12 -24.78
N PHE A 39 -1.20 21.82 -24.46
CA PHE A 39 -2.05 20.82 -25.09
C PHE A 39 -3.36 20.60 -24.37
N CYS A 40 -3.41 20.76 -23.05
CA CYS A 40 -4.59 20.41 -22.28
C CYS A 40 -5.50 21.63 -22.11
N PRO A 41 -6.67 21.65 -22.79
CA PRO A 41 -7.57 22.80 -22.77
C PRO A 41 -8.23 23.00 -21.40
N ASN A 42 -8.33 21.93 -20.60
CA ASN A 42 -8.72 21.99 -19.20
C ASN A 42 -7.59 21.43 -18.32
N GLN A 43 -7.15 22.25 -17.36
CA GLN A 43 -6.12 21.89 -16.38
C GLN A 43 -6.74 21.40 -15.05
N ASN A 44 -8.05 21.58 -14.87
CA ASN A 44 -8.80 20.94 -13.82
C ASN A 44 -9.11 19.50 -14.23
N PHE A 45 -9.08 18.59 -13.26
CA PHE A 45 -9.50 17.22 -13.50
C PHE A 45 -10.99 17.22 -13.85
N LEU A 46 -11.35 16.38 -14.81
CA LEU A 46 -12.73 16.11 -15.19
C LEU A 46 -12.95 14.61 -15.05
N THR A 47 -12.70 14.14 -13.84
CA THR A 47 -12.57 12.74 -13.52
C THR A 47 -13.10 12.48 -12.14
N TRP A 48 -14.10 11.62 -12.10
CA TRP A 48 -14.80 11.25 -10.88
C TRP A 48 -13.88 10.94 -9.68
N ASP A 49 -12.78 10.21 -9.88
CA ASP A 49 -11.83 9.80 -8.82
C ASP A 49 -11.03 11.00 -8.23
N PRO A 50 -10.24 11.78 -8.99
CA PRO A 50 -9.61 13.02 -8.53
C PRO A 50 -10.57 14.08 -7.99
N ASP A 51 -11.74 14.28 -8.60
CA ASP A 51 -12.67 15.34 -8.19
C ASP A 51 -13.32 15.04 -6.85
N ALA A 52 -13.76 13.79 -6.64
CA ALA A 52 -14.29 13.35 -5.34
C ALA A 52 -13.24 13.48 -4.21
N ARG A 53 -11.96 13.25 -4.52
CA ARG A 53 -10.86 13.43 -3.57
C ARG A 53 -10.60 14.91 -3.31
N LEU A 54 -10.58 15.75 -4.34
CA LEU A 54 -10.41 17.19 -4.19
C LEU A 54 -11.52 17.81 -3.34
N VAL A 55 -12.77 17.38 -3.51
CA VAL A 55 -13.87 17.78 -2.61
C VAL A 55 -13.54 17.45 -1.15
N THR A 56 -13.00 16.26 -0.90
CA THR A 56 -12.60 15.86 0.47
C THR A 56 -11.43 16.70 0.97
N SER A 57 -10.42 16.97 0.14
CA SER A 57 -9.28 17.84 0.46
C SER A 57 -9.73 19.28 0.76
N ILE A 58 -10.71 19.83 0.03
CA ILE A 58 -11.29 21.15 0.28
C ILE A 58 -11.97 21.18 1.66
N ARG A 59 -12.72 20.13 2.01
CA ARG A 59 -13.36 20.04 3.33
C ARG A 59 -12.34 19.93 4.47
N PHE A 60 -11.24 19.20 4.25
CA PHE A 60 -10.11 19.21 5.19
C PHE A 60 -9.51 20.60 5.31
N ALA A 61 -9.25 21.29 4.19
CA ALA A 61 -8.70 22.64 4.18
C ALA A 61 -9.63 23.62 4.92
N GLU A 62 -10.94 23.53 4.72
CA GLU A 62 -11.93 24.32 5.45
C GLU A 62 -11.88 24.04 6.95
N ALA A 63 -11.86 22.76 7.36
CA ALA A 63 -11.77 22.37 8.76
C ALA A 63 -10.46 22.83 9.42
N PHE A 64 -9.33 22.80 8.70
CA PHE A 64 -8.08 23.37 9.19
C PHE A 64 -8.15 24.89 9.31
N ARG A 65 -8.77 25.57 8.35
CA ARG A 65 -8.96 27.02 8.37
C ARG A 65 -9.85 27.48 9.54
N SER A 66 -10.88 26.70 9.87
CA SER A 66 -11.80 26.97 10.99
C SER A 66 -11.31 26.42 12.34
N PHE A 67 -10.18 25.71 12.38
CA PHE A 67 -9.70 24.97 13.55
C PHE A 67 -10.70 23.95 14.11
N ASP A 68 -11.59 23.40 13.28
CA ASP A 68 -12.53 22.36 13.68
C ASP A 68 -11.86 20.98 13.68
N LEU A 69 -11.16 20.69 14.78
CA LEU A 69 -10.48 19.41 15.01
C LEU A 69 -11.44 18.21 15.00
N TRP A 70 -12.71 18.42 15.38
CA TRP A 70 -13.71 17.35 15.35
C TRP A 70 -14.05 16.95 13.92
N THR A 71 -14.24 17.93 13.04
CA THR A 71 -14.45 17.66 11.61
C THR A 71 -13.21 17.04 10.97
N VAL A 72 -11.99 17.46 11.32
CA VAL A 72 -10.75 16.80 10.86
C VAL A 72 -10.70 15.33 11.29
N ALA A 73 -10.97 15.04 12.57
CA ALA A 73 -11.01 13.67 13.07
C ALA A 73 -12.10 12.86 12.35
N LYS A 74 -13.31 13.42 12.25
CA LYS A 74 -14.43 12.80 11.57
C LYS A 74 -14.10 12.47 10.11
N LEU A 75 -13.59 13.42 9.33
CA LEU A 75 -13.18 13.17 7.93
C LEU A 75 -12.07 12.11 7.81
N THR A 76 -11.17 12.06 8.81
CA THR A 76 -10.09 11.07 8.87
C THR A 76 -10.62 9.65 9.12
N PHE A 77 -11.68 9.50 9.92
CA PHE A 77 -12.26 8.20 10.22
C PHE A 77 -13.40 7.80 9.27
N ASP A 78 -14.18 8.75 8.77
CA ASP A 78 -15.36 8.53 7.92
C ASP A 78 -15.01 8.13 6.48
N SER A 79 -13.79 8.37 5.98
CA SER A 79 -13.42 8.01 4.61
C SER A 79 -13.27 6.49 4.44
N PRO A 80 -14.27 5.76 3.88
CA PRO A 80 -14.30 4.30 3.88
C PRO A 80 -13.65 3.70 2.62
N THR A 81 -13.49 4.51 1.57
CA THR A 81 -13.07 4.11 0.22
C THR A 81 -11.65 4.55 -0.10
N TRP A 82 -11.24 5.74 0.35
CA TRP A 82 -9.91 6.30 0.06
C TRP A 82 -9.16 6.64 1.35
N PRO A 83 -7.94 6.16 1.53
CA PRO A 83 -7.16 6.51 2.70
C PRO A 83 -6.73 7.99 2.69
N VAL A 84 -6.52 8.53 3.89
CA VAL A 84 -6.49 9.97 4.16
C VAL A 84 -5.14 10.63 3.85
N LEU A 85 -4.09 9.83 3.60
CA LEU A 85 -2.71 10.34 3.48
C LEU A 85 -2.57 11.41 2.42
N ARG A 86 -3.29 11.31 1.30
CA ARG A 86 -3.26 12.32 0.24
C ARG A 86 -4.00 13.60 0.62
N ASN A 87 -5.16 13.46 1.28
CA ASN A 87 -6.04 14.60 1.56
C ASN A 87 -5.41 15.61 2.53
N PHE A 88 -4.58 15.17 3.48
CA PHE A 88 -3.87 16.05 4.41
C PHE A 88 -2.88 17.03 3.73
N PRO A 89 -1.82 16.56 3.03
CA PRO A 89 -0.89 17.43 2.34
C PRO A 89 -1.56 18.20 1.21
N GLU A 90 -2.54 17.60 0.52
CA GLU A 90 -3.31 18.30 -0.50
C GLU A 90 -4.13 19.46 0.11
N ALA A 91 -4.78 19.26 1.26
CA ALA A 91 -5.46 20.34 1.98
C ALA A 91 -4.52 21.49 2.37
N MET A 92 -3.29 21.20 2.79
CA MET A 92 -2.28 22.23 3.07
C MET A 92 -1.90 23.02 1.82
N ILE A 93 -1.76 22.34 0.68
CA ILE A 93 -1.50 22.97 -0.61
C ILE A 93 -2.68 23.87 -1.02
N LEU A 94 -3.92 23.41 -0.84
CA LEU A 94 -5.12 24.21 -1.16
C LEU A 94 -5.22 25.47 -0.29
N LEU A 95 -4.78 25.41 0.97
CA LEU A 95 -4.71 26.59 1.84
C LEU A 95 -3.71 27.64 1.36
N TRP A 96 -2.59 27.22 0.77
CA TRP A 96 -1.53 28.13 0.31
C TRP A 96 -1.73 28.61 -1.14
N PHE A 97 -2.23 27.75 -2.02
CA PHE A 97 -2.30 28.00 -3.47
C PHE A 97 -3.73 28.13 -4.02
N GLY A 98 -4.75 27.93 -3.19
CA GLY A 98 -6.16 28.02 -3.57
C GLY A 98 -6.77 26.70 -4.03
N SER A 99 -8.09 26.68 -4.23
CA SER A 99 -8.89 25.47 -4.49
C SER A 99 -8.92 24.99 -5.96
N GLY A 100 -8.02 25.50 -6.81
CA GLY A 100 -7.92 25.12 -8.22
C GLY A 100 -7.46 23.66 -8.41
N GLY A 101 -7.57 23.13 -9.63
CA GLY A 101 -7.12 21.78 -9.96
C GLY A 101 -5.60 21.68 -10.19
N THR A 102 -4.98 22.78 -10.64
CA THR A 102 -3.54 22.85 -10.94
C THR A 102 -2.63 22.49 -9.75
N PRO A 103 -2.87 22.96 -8.51
CA PRO A 103 -2.03 22.58 -7.36
C PRO A 103 -2.00 21.07 -7.09
N VAL A 104 -3.11 20.37 -7.35
CA VAL A 104 -3.24 18.92 -7.11
C VAL A 104 -2.51 18.11 -8.19
N SER A 105 -2.46 18.61 -9.44
CA SER A 105 -1.74 17.92 -10.53
C SER A 105 -0.25 18.14 -10.38
N LEU A 106 0.13 19.33 -9.92
CA LEU A 106 1.50 19.64 -9.47
C LEU A 106 1.92 18.76 -8.29
N PHE A 107 1.01 18.37 -7.40
CA PHE A 107 1.32 17.47 -6.30
C PHE A 107 1.76 16.08 -6.80
N THR A 108 0.99 15.43 -7.68
CA THR A 108 1.39 14.12 -8.25
C THR A 108 2.61 14.22 -9.16
N PHE A 109 2.74 15.33 -9.89
CA PHE A 109 3.94 15.59 -10.67
C PHE A 109 5.17 15.79 -9.77
N GLY A 110 5.01 16.44 -8.62
CA GLY A 110 6.02 16.54 -7.57
C GLY A 110 6.40 15.17 -7.02
N GLU A 111 5.43 14.31 -6.73
CA GLU A 111 5.67 12.92 -6.30
C GLU A 111 6.48 12.13 -7.35
N LEU A 112 6.21 12.32 -8.64
CA LEU A 112 7.02 11.75 -9.71
C LEU A 112 8.48 12.24 -9.66
N ILE A 113 8.71 13.53 -9.46
CA ILE A 113 10.07 14.08 -9.32
C ILE A 113 10.76 13.46 -8.10
N PHE A 114 10.07 13.37 -6.96
CA PHE A 114 10.60 12.74 -5.74
C PHE A 114 10.89 11.24 -5.94
N LEU A 115 10.07 10.52 -6.71
CA LEU A 115 10.35 9.15 -7.11
C LEU A 115 11.69 9.05 -7.85
N PHE A 116 11.96 9.93 -8.81
CA PHE A 116 13.25 9.92 -9.50
C PHE A 116 14.44 10.32 -8.63
N LEU A 117 14.22 11.16 -7.61
CA LEU A 117 15.26 11.51 -6.64
C LEU A 117 15.61 10.34 -5.72
N ILE A 118 14.63 9.52 -5.33
CA ILE A 118 14.86 8.41 -4.39
C ILE A 118 15.39 7.13 -5.08
N VAL A 119 15.06 6.89 -6.35
CA VAL A 119 15.46 5.68 -7.10
C VAL A 119 16.97 5.39 -7.05
N PRO A 120 17.89 6.37 -7.26
CA PRO A 120 19.33 6.13 -7.14
C PRO A 120 19.76 5.58 -5.78
N TRP A 121 19.16 6.12 -4.71
CA TRP A 121 19.42 5.66 -3.34
C TRP A 121 18.89 4.23 -3.15
N ILE A 122 17.71 3.90 -3.70
CA ILE A 122 17.15 2.55 -3.63
C ILE A 122 18.02 1.54 -4.39
N LEU A 123 18.45 1.87 -5.60
CA LEU A 123 19.41 1.06 -6.38
C LEU A 123 20.70 0.82 -5.59
N PHE A 124 21.21 1.85 -4.91
CA PHE A 124 22.39 1.74 -4.05
C PHE A 124 22.16 0.77 -2.88
N ARG A 125 20.98 0.81 -2.26
CA ARG A 125 20.66 -0.06 -1.11
C ARG A 125 20.45 -1.51 -1.52
N PHE A 126 19.90 -1.80 -2.70
CA PHE A 126 19.82 -3.18 -3.19
C PHE A 126 21.14 -3.73 -3.74
N SER A 127 22.03 -2.88 -4.26
CA SER A 127 23.31 -3.33 -4.81
C SER A 127 24.20 -3.99 -3.75
N LYS A 128 24.71 -5.20 -4.07
CA LYS A 128 25.62 -5.96 -3.20
C LYS A 128 26.95 -5.23 -2.95
N SER A 129 27.47 -4.52 -3.96
CA SER A 129 28.79 -3.84 -3.85
C SER A 129 28.73 -2.52 -3.09
N LYS A 130 27.54 -1.97 -2.84
CA LYS A 130 27.34 -0.64 -2.22
C LYS A 130 28.18 0.45 -2.87
N ARG A 131 28.30 0.41 -4.21
CA ARG A 131 29.00 1.43 -5.01
C ARG A 131 27.99 2.31 -5.75
N TRP A 132 28.05 3.62 -5.53
CA TRP A 132 27.19 4.59 -6.23
C TRP A 132 27.33 4.58 -7.75
N VAL A 133 28.50 4.18 -8.26
CA VAL A 133 28.73 4.03 -9.71
C VAL A 133 27.77 3.02 -10.33
N VAL A 134 27.50 1.90 -9.64
CA VAL A 134 26.56 0.88 -10.12
C VAL A 134 25.15 1.48 -10.21
N SER A 135 24.72 2.18 -9.17
CA SER A 135 23.44 2.88 -9.18
C SER A 135 23.34 3.90 -10.31
N ALA A 136 24.41 4.65 -10.58
CA ALA A 136 24.44 5.65 -11.64
C ALA A 136 24.35 5.03 -13.05
N VAL A 137 24.91 3.84 -13.24
CA VAL A 137 24.81 3.09 -14.51
C VAL A 137 23.43 2.46 -14.69
N LEU A 138 22.81 1.97 -13.62
CA LEU A 138 21.48 1.34 -13.68
C LEU A 138 20.33 2.36 -13.72
N PHE A 139 20.53 3.57 -13.20
CA PHE A 139 19.48 4.59 -13.11
C PHE A 139 18.82 4.94 -14.46
N PRO A 140 19.55 5.08 -15.60
CA PRO A 140 18.97 5.26 -16.93
C PRO A 140 17.93 4.24 -17.32
N LEU A 141 18.12 2.97 -16.98
CA LEU A 141 17.16 1.91 -17.29
C LEU A 141 15.82 2.17 -16.60
N VAL A 142 15.85 2.64 -15.35
CA VAL A 142 14.65 2.93 -14.58
C VAL A 142 13.96 4.19 -15.09
N TRP A 143 14.70 5.30 -15.23
CA TRP A 143 14.05 6.56 -15.60
C TRP A 143 13.64 6.64 -17.07
N ALA A 144 14.43 6.08 -17.99
CA ALA A 144 14.01 5.99 -19.38
C ALA A 144 12.79 5.07 -19.52
N GLY A 145 12.78 3.93 -18.80
CA GLY A 145 11.67 2.99 -18.83
C GLY A 145 10.35 3.61 -18.34
N LEU A 146 10.39 4.35 -17.22
CA LEU A 146 9.18 5.00 -16.68
C LEU A 146 8.65 6.12 -17.58
N LEU A 147 9.52 6.97 -18.12
CA LEU A 147 9.10 8.09 -18.97
C LEU A 147 8.58 7.64 -20.35
N GLN A 148 8.90 6.41 -20.76
CA GLN A 148 8.43 5.84 -22.02
C GLN A 148 7.07 5.14 -21.90
N ASN A 149 6.56 4.93 -20.69
CA ASN A 149 5.27 4.31 -20.48
C ASN A 149 4.15 5.39 -20.55
N PRO A 150 3.29 5.37 -21.59
CA PRO A 150 2.26 6.40 -21.76
C PRO A 150 1.24 6.39 -20.64
N GLY A 151 0.83 5.20 -20.17
CA GLY A 151 -0.06 5.07 -19.02
C GLY A 151 0.55 5.75 -17.80
N PHE A 152 1.75 5.36 -17.41
CA PHE A 152 2.46 5.95 -16.27
C PHE A 152 2.59 7.48 -16.37
N MET A 153 2.90 8.01 -17.55
CA MET A 153 2.97 9.45 -17.80
C MET A 153 1.62 10.14 -17.70
N TYR A 154 0.58 9.54 -18.26
CA TYR A 154 -0.80 10.03 -18.17
C TYR A 154 -1.29 10.10 -16.71
N TYR A 155 -0.92 9.12 -15.89
CA TYR A 155 -1.29 9.11 -14.46
C TYR A 155 -0.48 10.10 -13.61
N SER A 156 0.62 10.65 -14.13
CA SER A 156 1.46 11.63 -13.43
C SER A 156 0.85 13.04 -13.37
N PHE A 157 0.02 13.40 -14.35
CA PHE A 157 -0.64 14.71 -14.43
C PHE A 157 -2.13 14.69 -14.05
N SER A 158 -2.71 13.51 -13.80
CA SER A 158 -4.15 13.35 -13.54
C SER A 158 -4.52 13.30 -12.06
N GLY A 159 -3.57 13.53 -11.15
CA GLY A 159 -3.90 13.55 -9.73
C GLY A 159 -4.31 12.16 -9.21
N MET A 160 -3.86 11.08 -9.82
CA MET A 160 -4.26 9.71 -9.48
C MET A 160 -3.35 9.07 -8.41
N LEU A 161 -3.81 7.99 -7.76
CA LEU A 161 -3.15 7.37 -6.60
C LEU A 161 -2.07 6.35 -6.99
N GLU A 162 -2.03 5.94 -8.25
CA GLU A 162 -1.12 4.94 -8.78
C GLU A 162 0.35 5.38 -8.68
N ILE A 163 0.64 6.66 -8.98
CA ILE A 163 1.99 7.24 -8.87
C ILE A 163 2.43 7.33 -7.41
N GLN A 164 1.52 7.76 -6.54
CA GLN A 164 1.74 7.78 -5.10
C GLN A 164 2.01 6.37 -4.55
N GLY A 165 1.24 5.38 -5.01
CA GLY A 165 1.47 3.97 -4.70
C GLY A 165 2.85 3.51 -5.15
N ALA A 166 3.28 3.90 -6.36
CA ALA A 166 4.61 3.58 -6.88
C ALA A 166 5.73 4.17 -6.01
N PHE A 167 5.55 5.42 -5.55
CA PHE A 167 6.47 6.12 -4.67
C PHE A 167 6.63 5.42 -3.31
N PHE A 168 5.55 4.96 -2.67
CA PHE A 168 5.62 4.30 -1.36
C PHE A 168 5.90 2.79 -1.43
N PHE A 169 5.61 2.12 -2.54
CA PHE A 169 5.86 0.70 -2.72
C PHE A 169 7.36 0.37 -2.69
N LEU A 170 8.20 1.22 -3.31
CA LEU A 170 9.64 1.02 -3.34
C LEU A 170 10.31 1.08 -1.94
N PRO A 171 10.11 2.12 -1.11
CA PRO A 171 10.55 2.13 0.28
C PRO A 171 10.00 0.95 1.10
N ALA A 172 8.74 0.56 0.90
CA ALA A 172 8.13 -0.57 1.61
C ALA A 172 8.88 -1.87 1.33
N ILE A 173 9.10 -2.20 0.05
CA ILE A 173 9.87 -3.39 -0.35
C ILE A 173 11.31 -3.31 0.17
N LEU A 174 11.97 -2.15 0.01
CA LEU A 174 13.34 -1.97 0.47
C LEU A 174 13.47 -2.19 1.98
N SER A 175 12.55 -1.62 2.76
CA SER A 175 12.55 -1.77 4.22
C SER A 175 12.32 -3.22 4.65
N PHE A 176 11.54 -4.00 3.89
CA PHE A 176 11.36 -5.42 4.15
C PHE A 176 12.58 -6.24 3.73
N TRP A 177 13.19 -5.94 2.58
CA TRP A 177 14.46 -6.54 2.16
C TRP A 177 15.55 -6.35 3.22
N GLU A 178 15.67 -5.15 3.78
CA GLU A 178 16.68 -4.85 4.81
C GLU A 178 16.43 -5.60 6.12
N LEU A 179 15.16 -5.84 6.49
CA LEU A 179 14.82 -6.70 7.62
C LEU A 179 15.35 -8.12 7.38
N GLN A 180 15.07 -8.68 6.19
CA GLN A 180 15.48 -10.04 5.83
C GLN A 180 16.99 -10.18 5.82
N ARG A 181 17.68 -9.26 5.15
CA ARG A 181 19.14 -9.30 5.00
C ARG A 181 19.85 -9.30 6.35
N ARG A 182 19.36 -8.50 7.30
CA ARG A 182 19.93 -8.43 8.65
C ARG A 182 19.75 -9.69 9.45
N PHE A 183 18.61 -10.34 9.30
CA PHE A 183 18.39 -11.63 9.93
C PHE A 183 19.41 -12.65 9.43
N PHE A 184 19.58 -12.76 8.11
CA PHE A 184 20.59 -13.64 7.51
C PHE A 184 22.03 -13.32 7.95
N GLU A 185 22.39 -12.03 8.02
CA GLU A 185 23.70 -11.60 8.51
C GLU A 185 23.92 -11.96 9.99
N ARG A 186 22.90 -11.79 10.83
CA ARG A 186 22.92 -12.17 12.26
C ARG A 186 23.05 -13.67 12.44
N ASP A 187 22.26 -14.47 11.75
CA ASP A 187 22.29 -15.94 11.85
C ASP A 187 23.65 -16.50 11.42
N ARG A 188 24.23 -15.95 10.35
CA ARG A 188 25.59 -16.32 9.90
C ARG A 188 26.64 -16.00 10.95
N PHE A 189 26.54 -14.84 11.59
CA PHE A 189 27.45 -14.43 12.66
C PHE A 189 27.35 -15.36 13.89
N LEU A 190 26.12 -15.68 14.31
CA LEU A 190 25.87 -16.58 15.45
C LEU A 190 26.38 -18.01 15.17
N ASN A 191 26.15 -18.54 13.97
CA ASN A 191 26.65 -19.86 13.59
C ASN A 191 28.18 -19.90 13.48
N SER A 192 28.79 -18.88 12.88
CA SER A 192 30.26 -18.77 12.80
C SER A 192 30.92 -18.65 14.18
N SER A 193 30.27 -17.99 15.15
CA SER A 193 30.75 -17.94 16.53
C SER A 193 30.62 -19.28 17.26
N ARG A 194 29.64 -20.11 16.91
CA ARG A 194 29.43 -21.43 17.52
C ARG A 194 30.50 -22.42 17.06
N ASP A 195 30.85 -22.38 15.78
CA ASP A 195 31.92 -23.19 15.20
C ASP A 195 33.32 -22.76 15.66
N SER A 196 33.52 -21.46 15.96
CA SER A 196 34.80 -21.00 16.50
C SER A 196 34.98 -21.36 17.98
N ILE A 197 33.92 -21.39 18.79
CA ILE A 197 33.97 -21.79 20.21
C ILE A 197 34.22 -23.30 20.35
N SER A 198 33.74 -24.13 19.43
CA SER A 198 34.07 -25.58 19.43
C SER A 198 35.55 -25.83 19.08
N PHE A 199 36.18 -24.95 18.30
CA PHE A 199 37.60 -25.00 17.96
C PHE A 199 38.51 -24.37 19.04
N LEU A 200 38.04 -23.33 19.73
CA LEU A 200 38.83 -22.60 20.75
C LEU A 200 38.92 -23.30 22.11
N LYS A 201 38.29 -24.45 22.31
CA LYS A 201 38.52 -25.27 23.52
C LYS A 201 39.90 -25.94 23.55
N LYS A 202 40.78 -25.65 22.58
CA LYS A 202 42.12 -26.23 22.51
C LYS A 202 43.30 -25.25 22.52
N ASP A 203 43.11 -23.94 22.35
CA ASP A 203 44.24 -23.00 22.41
C ASP A 203 43.88 -21.67 23.08
N THR A 204 44.61 -21.40 24.15
CA THR A 204 44.56 -20.19 24.97
C THR A 204 45.21 -19.01 24.22
N LYS A 205 44.62 -17.81 24.37
CA LYS A 205 45.08 -16.45 23.97
C LYS A 205 44.99 -16.07 22.48
N ARG A 206 44.00 -15.21 22.13
CA ARG A 206 44.27 -13.86 21.53
C ARG A 206 43.03 -12.97 21.38
N ASP A 207 43.23 -11.69 21.72
CA ASP A 207 42.33 -10.53 21.70
C ASP A 207 41.77 -10.12 20.31
N ASN A 208 40.96 -10.97 19.66
CA ASN A 208 40.32 -10.61 18.37
C ASN A 208 38.78 -10.46 18.43
N SER A 209 38.14 -10.69 19.58
CA SER A 209 36.67 -10.59 19.71
C SER A 209 36.18 -9.13 19.76
N GLN A 210 36.96 -8.21 20.34
CA GLN A 210 36.57 -6.81 20.50
C GLN A 210 36.46 -6.09 19.13
N SER A 211 37.46 -6.27 18.25
CA SER A 211 37.53 -5.64 16.92
C SER A 211 36.39 -6.06 15.98
N ARG A 212 35.96 -7.33 16.04
CA ARG A 212 34.83 -7.85 15.24
C ARG A 212 33.46 -7.38 15.74
N SER A 213 33.31 -7.13 17.04
CA SER A 213 32.05 -6.61 17.60
C SER A 213 31.77 -5.16 17.21
N ASP A 214 32.82 -4.36 17.01
CA ASP A 214 32.71 -2.96 16.57
C ASP A 214 32.40 -2.84 15.06
N GLU A 215 32.81 -3.82 14.25
CA GLU A 215 32.42 -3.92 12.83
C GLU A 215 30.93 -4.26 12.66
N PHE A 216 30.35 -5.08 13.56
CA PHE A 216 28.91 -5.35 13.56
C PHE A 216 28.09 -4.14 14.05
N ARG A 217 28.64 -3.30 14.95
CA ARG A 217 28.00 -2.06 15.40
C ARG A 217 27.97 -0.93 14.36
N THR A 218 28.90 -0.93 13.40
CA THR A 218 29.07 0.16 12.42
C THR A 218 28.23 0.01 11.15
N THR A 219 27.50 -1.10 10.96
CA THR A 219 26.51 -1.24 9.88
C THR A 219 25.18 -0.55 10.27
N ALA A 220 25.12 0.77 10.01
CA ALA A 220 23.96 1.67 10.04
C ALA A 220 22.64 1.04 10.53
N ALA A 221 22.35 1.14 11.83
CA ALA A 221 21.20 0.55 12.52
C ALA A 221 19.91 0.59 11.67
N TYR A 222 19.35 -0.58 11.40
CA TYR A 222 18.05 -0.71 10.75
C TYR A 222 17.01 -0.23 11.73
N SER A 223 16.19 0.69 11.27
CA SER A 223 15.08 1.20 12.04
C SER A 223 13.82 0.43 11.64
N PRO A 224 13.25 -0.38 12.54
CA PRO A 224 11.94 -1.01 12.33
C PRO A 224 10.84 0.00 12.02
N TRP A 225 11.02 1.25 12.46
CA TRP A 225 10.12 2.36 12.14
C TRP A 225 10.12 2.70 10.66
N PHE A 226 11.22 2.50 9.93
CA PHE A 226 11.24 2.72 8.49
C PHE A 226 10.31 1.74 7.75
N LEU A 227 10.27 0.48 8.19
CA LEU A 227 9.30 -0.51 7.69
C LEU A 227 7.87 -0.11 8.04
N CYS A 228 7.63 0.25 9.30
CA CYS A 228 6.32 0.71 9.77
C CYS A 228 5.80 1.87 8.92
N ILE A 229 6.57 2.95 8.82
CA ILE A 229 6.19 4.16 8.11
C ILE A 229 5.98 3.87 6.63
N SER A 230 6.92 3.19 5.96
CA SER A 230 6.81 2.93 4.53
C SER A 230 5.58 2.09 4.16
N VAL A 231 5.30 1.04 4.92
CA VAL A 231 4.17 0.14 4.63
C VAL A 231 2.84 0.77 5.03
N ASN A 232 2.77 1.51 6.13
CA ASN A 232 1.54 2.23 6.49
C ASN A 232 1.26 3.37 5.49
N LEU A 233 2.28 4.09 5.02
CA LEU A 233 2.09 5.09 3.96
C LEU A 233 1.58 4.44 2.67
N LEU A 234 2.14 3.30 2.25
CA LEU A 234 1.64 2.52 1.12
C LEU A 234 0.17 2.13 1.32
N PHE A 235 -0.18 1.55 2.48
CA PHE A 235 -1.56 1.20 2.81
C PHE A 235 -2.49 2.42 2.77
N HIS A 236 -2.00 3.57 3.22
CA HIS A 236 -2.74 4.83 3.19
C HIS A 236 -2.70 5.56 1.83
N THR A 237 -2.13 4.99 0.78
CA THR A 237 -2.36 5.46 -0.60
C THR A 237 -3.58 4.81 -1.21
N LYS A 238 -3.65 3.47 -1.13
CA LYS A 238 -4.72 2.64 -1.65
C LYS A 238 -4.72 1.36 -0.82
N TYR A 239 -5.83 1.10 -0.12
CA TYR A 239 -5.91 -0.04 0.81
C TYR A 239 -5.46 -1.39 0.20
N PRO A 240 -5.85 -1.74 -1.05
CA PRO A 240 -5.38 -2.97 -1.70
C PRO A 240 -3.85 -3.12 -1.72
N TYR A 241 -3.09 -2.04 -1.90
CA TYR A 241 -1.63 -2.14 -2.00
C TYR A 241 -1.00 -2.58 -0.67
N GLY A 242 -1.51 -2.10 0.46
CA GLY A 242 -1.05 -2.56 1.78
C GLY A 242 -1.43 -4.01 2.06
N TYR A 243 -2.64 -4.45 1.67
CA TYR A 243 -3.05 -5.85 1.82
C TYR A 243 -2.22 -6.80 0.96
N ILE A 244 -1.95 -6.41 -0.29
CA ILE A 244 -1.12 -7.16 -1.22
C ILE A 244 0.32 -7.26 -0.69
N PHE A 245 0.84 -6.18 -0.09
CA PHE A 245 2.15 -6.21 0.56
C PHE A 245 2.18 -7.17 1.76
N ILE A 246 1.14 -7.16 2.62
CA ILE A 246 1.01 -8.13 3.73
C ILE A 246 0.97 -9.56 3.18
N PHE A 247 0.18 -9.79 2.14
CA PHE A 247 0.06 -11.10 1.49
C PHE A 247 1.41 -11.59 0.96
N PHE A 248 2.13 -10.73 0.22
CA PHE A 248 3.50 -11.02 -0.23
C PHE A 248 4.43 -11.32 0.93
N GLY A 249 4.46 -10.49 1.97
CA GLY A 249 5.34 -10.68 3.12
C GLY A 249 5.06 -11.99 3.86
N CYS A 250 3.79 -12.33 4.11
CA CYS A 250 3.40 -13.62 4.69
C CYS A 250 3.84 -14.79 3.83
N LEU A 251 3.55 -14.77 2.52
CA LEU A 251 3.94 -15.83 1.59
C LEU A 251 5.47 -16.00 1.56
N PHE A 252 6.19 -14.88 1.52
CA PHE A 252 7.66 -14.85 1.53
C PHE A 252 8.23 -15.49 2.80
N LEU A 253 7.73 -15.10 3.97
CA LEU A 253 8.17 -15.66 5.25
C LEU A 253 7.84 -17.14 5.37
N ILE A 254 6.65 -17.56 4.96
CA ILE A 254 6.26 -18.98 4.98
C ILE A 254 7.21 -19.81 4.10
N THR A 255 7.58 -19.29 2.93
CA THR A 255 8.37 -20.03 1.93
C THR A 255 9.87 -20.03 2.26
N PHE A 256 10.45 -18.86 2.53
CA PHE A 256 11.91 -18.69 2.68
C PHE A 256 12.37 -18.73 4.14
N HIS A 257 11.47 -18.51 5.09
CA HIS A 257 11.71 -18.62 6.54
C HIS A 257 10.86 -19.76 7.12
N PHE A 258 10.79 -20.90 6.41
CA PHE A 258 9.92 -22.01 6.79
C PHE A 258 10.21 -22.55 8.20
N ASP A 259 11.48 -22.69 8.59
CA ASP A 259 11.84 -23.17 9.94
C ASP A 259 11.47 -22.19 11.05
N GLU A 260 11.60 -20.89 10.79
CA GLU A 260 11.11 -19.85 11.69
C GLU A 260 9.58 -19.88 11.78
N THR A 261 8.91 -19.96 10.64
CA THR A 261 7.44 -20.02 10.53
C THR A 261 6.86 -21.26 11.21
N LYS A 262 7.48 -22.42 11.04
CA LYS A 262 7.10 -23.67 11.70
C LYS A 262 7.18 -23.51 13.22
N ARG A 263 8.29 -22.96 13.73
CA ARG A 263 8.47 -22.66 15.16
C ARG A 263 7.47 -21.62 15.66
N PHE A 264 7.18 -20.59 14.86
CA PHE A 264 6.18 -19.58 15.15
C PHE A 264 4.79 -20.19 15.33
N ILE A 265 4.35 -20.99 14.35
CA ILE A 265 3.07 -21.71 14.40
C ILE A 265 3.03 -22.65 15.60
N PHE A 266 4.09 -23.41 15.87
CA PHE A 266 4.14 -24.28 17.05
C PHE A 266 4.02 -23.50 18.37
N LYS A 267 4.66 -22.34 18.50
CA LYS A 267 4.50 -21.51 19.70
C LYS A 267 3.07 -21.02 19.87
N ILE A 268 2.40 -20.65 18.78
CA ILE A 268 0.97 -20.28 18.80
C ILE A 268 0.12 -21.48 19.24
N LEU A 269 0.31 -22.65 18.63
CA LEU A 269 -0.46 -23.86 18.98
C LEU A 269 -0.20 -24.31 20.43
N ASN A 270 1.05 -24.27 20.89
CA ASN A 270 1.43 -24.56 22.27
C ASN A 270 0.79 -23.56 23.25
N PHE A 271 0.70 -22.28 22.90
CA PHE A 271 0.05 -21.27 23.74
C PHE A 271 -1.42 -21.61 23.99
N TYR A 272 -2.13 -22.12 22.99
CA TYR A 272 -3.52 -22.57 23.12
C TYR A 272 -3.67 -23.99 23.70
N GLY A 273 -2.56 -24.70 23.95
CA GLY A 273 -2.57 -26.07 24.47
C GLY A 273 -2.98 -27.12 23.43
N LEU A 274 -2.86 -26.80 22.13
CA LEU A 274 -3.28 -27.66 21.01
C LEU A 274 -2.19 -28.64 20.54
N PHE A 275 -0.93 -28.48 20.97
CA PHE A 275 0.18 -29.31 20.52
C PHE A 275 0.95 -29.94 21.71
N LEU A 276 1.32 -31.21 21.57
CA LEU A 276 2.06 -31.99 22.57
C LEU A 276 3.54 -31.60 22.55
N ASN A 277 4.10 -31.29 23.73
CA ASN A 277 5.52 -31.06 23.91
C ASN A 277 6.28 -32.35 23.54
N GLY A 278 6.89 -32.38 22.35
CA GLY A 278 7.53 -33.58 21.77
C GLY A 278 8.82 -34.05 22.44
N ASN A 279 9.25 -33.41 23.54
CA ASN A 279 10.46 -33.82 24.26
C ASN A 279 10.36 -35.22 24.88
N SER A 280 9.18 -35.84 24.94
CA SER A 280 9.04 -37.24 25.38
C SER A 280 9.34 -38.28 24.28
N PHE A 281 9.49 -37.90 23.00
CA PHE A 281 9.68 -38.87 21.92
C PHE A 281 11.12 -39.37 21.76
N LEU A 282 12.11 -38.63 22.27
CA LEU A 282 13.52 -39.05 22.24
C LEU A 282 14.03 -39.70 23.53
N GLN A 283 13.29 -39.59 24.63
CA GLN A 283 13.73 -40.15 25.92
C GLN A 283 13.18 -41.55 26.22
N ASN A 284 12.11 -41.99 25.54
CA ASN A 284 11.53 -43.32 25.72
C ASN A 284 11.65 -44.17 24.46
N LYS A 285 12.88 -44.57 24.13
CA LYS A 285 13.12 -45.69 23.21
C LYS A 285 13.31 -47.03 23.95
N SER A 286 13.21 -47.07 25.29
CA SER A 286 13.40 -48.31 26.06
C SER A 286 12.15 -48.90 26.73
N GLU A 287 11.00 -48.23 26.74
CA GLU A 287 9.77 -48.82 27.31
C GLU A 287 8.56 -48.56 26.41
N GLN A 288 8.48 -49.34 25.34
CA GLN A 288 7.26 -49.49 24.55
C GLN A 288 6.49 -50.71 25.07
N LYS A 289 5.52 -50.47 25.95
CA LYS A 289 4.29 -51.26 26.09
C LYS A 289 3.33 -50.58 27.07
N ASN A 290 2.52 -49.68 26.53
CA ASN A 290 1.06 -49.64 26.70
C ASN A 290 0.55 -48.31 26.15
N SER A 291 -0.10 -48.42 25.00
CA SER A 291 -0.91 -47.38 24.39
C SER A 291 -2.07 -47.03 25.31
N VAL A 292 -1.97 -45.90 26.00
CA VAL A 292 -3.13 -45.25 26.61
C VAL A 292 -3.06 -43.77 26.26
N PHE A 293 -3.58 -43.44 25.08
CA PHE A 293 -4.12 -42.11 24.83
C PHE A 293 -5.36 -41.97 25.73
N SER A 294 -5.13 -41.65 27.01
CA SER A 294 -6.20 -41.37 27.97
C SER A 294 -6.85 -40.04 27.58
N GLU A 295 -7.98 -40.11 26.86
CA GLU A 295 -8.81 -38.96 26.45
C GLU A 295 -9.12 -37.98 27.61
N GLY A 296 -9.17 -38.46 28.85
CA GLY A 296 -9.44 -37.64 30.04
C GLY A 296 -8.42 -36.53 30.32
N ASN A 297 -7.19 -36.62 29.82
CA ASN A 297 -6.13 -35.62 30.07
C ASN A 297 -6.03 -34.54 28.97
N PHE A 298 -6.72 -34.70 27.84
CA PHE A 298 -6.70 -33.73 26.76
C PHE A 298 -7.48 -32.46 27.13
N PHE A 299 -8.72 -32.62 27.61
CA PHE A 299 -9.60 -31.50 27.98
C PHE A 299 -9.10 -30.65 29.16
N LYS A 300 -8.39 -31.25 30.12
CA LYS A 300 -7.76 -30.51 31.23
C LYS A 300 -6.53 -29.68 30.81
N ARG A 301 -5.89 -30.02 29.68
CA ARG A 301 -4.65 -29.39 29.21
C ARG A 301 -4.90 -28.18 28.31
N ILE A 302 -6.09 -28.12 27.71
CA ILE A 302 -6.54 -26.99 26.89
C ILE A 302 -6.65 -25.74 27.77
N ARG A 303 -6.01 -24.64 27.36
CA ARG A 303 -6.17 -23.34 28.03
C ARG A 303 -7.47 -22.69 27.58
N TRP A 304 -8.59 -23.17 28.12
CA TRP A 304 -9.95 -22.73 27.78
C TRP A 304 -10.09 -21.20 27.81
N GLY A 305 -9.49 -20.51 28.78
CA GLY A 305 -9.52 -19.05 28.85
C GLY A 305 -8.97 -18.32 27.61
N ALA A 306 -8.01 -18.92 26.89
CA ALA A 306 -7.46 -18.36 25.65
C ALA A 306 -8.23 -18.81 24.39
N LEU A 307 -8.89 -19.96 24.43
CA LEU A 307 -9.66 -20.51 23.31
C LEU A 307 -11.11 -20.04 23.25
N ILE A 308 -11.72 -19.69 24.38
CA ILE A 308 -13.09 -19.17 24.45
C ILE A 308 -13.30 -17.98 23.51
N PRO A 309 -12.42 -16.95 23.48
CA PRO A 309 -12.59 -15.83 22.55
C PRO A 309 -12.52 -16.25 21.07
N ILE A 310 -11.64 -17.20 20.73
CA ILE A 310 -11.52 -17.73 19.35
C ILE A 310 -12.77 -18.54 18.97
N GLY A 311 -13.24 -19.41 19.86
CA GLY A 311 -14.47 -20.18 19.65
C GLY A 311 -15.67 -19.27 19.45
N LEU A 312 -15.80 -18.21 20.26
CA LEU A 312 -16.85 -17.21 20.15
C LEU A 312 -16.75 -16.38 18.86
N ALA A 313 -15.53 -16.03 18.44
CA ALA A 313 -15.29 -15.38 17.16
C ALA A 313 -15.71 -16.24 15.96
N VAL A 314 -15.27 -17.50 15.94
CA VAL A 314 -15.65 -18.46 14.88
C VAL A 314 -17.16 -18.68 14.88
N PHE A 315 -17.78 -18.79 16.05
CA PHE A 315 -19.23 -18.91 16.19
C PHE A 315 -19.97 -17.71 15.57
N PHE A 316 -19.56 -16.46 15.87
CA PHE A 316 -20.18 -15.27 15.28
C PHE A 316 -20.02 -15.21 13.75
N ILE A 317 -18.85 -15.57 13.23
CA ILE A 317 -18.62 -15.65 11.78
C ILE A 317 -19.53 -16.74 11.18
N PHE A 318 -19.59 -17.92 11.78
CA PHE A 318 -20.37 -19.06 11.30
C PHE A 318 -21.88 -18.78 11.29
N VAL A 319 -22.41 -18.20 12.37
CA VAL A 319 -23.80 -17.72 12.46
C VAL A 319 -24.10 -16.73 11.32
N SER A 320 -23.19 -15.80 11.03
CA SER A 320 -23.39 -14.83 9.95
C SER A 320 -23.43 -15.44 8.53
N VAL A 321 -22.83 -16.63 8.36
CA VAL A 321 -22.74 -17.34 7.08
C VAL A 321 -23.93 -18.28 6.89
N ILE A 322 -24.33 -19.02 7.94
CA ILE A 322 -25.40 -20.02 7.84
C ILE A 322 -26.78 -19.41 7.65
N PHE A 323 -27.13 -18.40 8.45
CA PHE A 323 -28.50 -17.89 8.42
C PHE A 323 -28.75 -17.14 7.11
N SER A 324 -29.92 -17.34 6.48
CA SER A 324 -30.29 -16.65 5.23
C SER A 324 -30.56 -15.15 5.48
N LYS A 325 -30.68 -14.35 4.41
CA LYS A 325 -31.00 -12.91 4.54
C LYS A 325 -32.40 -12.69 5.13
N ASP A 326 -33.26 -13.69 5.06
CA ASP A 326 -34.65 -13.65 5.54
C ASP A 326 -34.72 -13.82 7.07
N VAL A 327 -33.79 -14.60 7.65
CA VAL A 327 -33.69 -14.81 9.10
C VAL A 327 -32.87 -13.72 9.79
N LEU A 328 -31.80 -13.27 9.13
CA LEU A 328 -30.87 -12.27 9.68
C LEU A 328 -30.68 -11.13 8.67
N PRO A 329 -31.13 -9.90 9.00
CA PRO A 329 -30.97 -8.75 8.12
C PRO A 329 -29.50 -8.56 7.70
N GLY A 330 -29.27 -8.10 6.47
CA GLY A 330 -27.92 -7.95 5.92
C GLY A 330 -26.98 -7.10 6.79
N LYS A 331 -27.50 -6.05 7.43
CA LYS A 331 -26.73 -5.21 8.37
C LYS A 331 -26.30 -6.02 9.61
N THR A 332 -27.20 -6.78 10.21
CA THR A 332 -26.91 -7.61 11.39
C THR A 332 -25.87 -8.67 11.08
N LYS A 333 -25.91 -9.27 9.88
CA LYS A 333 -24.87 -10.20 9.42
C LYS A 333 -23.50 -9.53 9.32
N ALA A 334 -23.43 -8.33 8.74
CA ALA A 334 -22.19 -7.57 8.65
C ALA A 334 -21.62 -7.23 10.03
N PHE A 335 -22.47 -6.82 10.98
CA PHE A 335 -22.07 -6.59 12.37
C PHE A 335 -21.56 -7.85 13.07
N LEU A 336 -22.21 -9.01 12.89
CA LEU A 336 -21.76 -10.28 13.48
C LEU A 336 -20.40 -10.71 12.91
N ARG A 337 -20.18 -10.56 11.59
CA ARG A 337 -18.86 -10.81 10.97
C ARG A 337 -17.80 -9.90 11.56
N TYR A 338 -18.09 -8.61 11.62
CA TYR A 338 -17.17 -7.62 12.16
C TYR A 338 -16.82 -7.91 13.63
N ALA A 339 -17.83 -8.18 14.47
CA ALA A 339 -17.63 -8.53 15.88
C ALA A 339 -16.80 -9.81 16.03
N GLY A 340 -17.10 -10.85 15.26
CA GLY A 340 -16.31 -12.10 15.26
C GLY A 340 -14.85 -11.86 14.88
N VAL A 341 -14.60 -11.13 13.79
CA VAL A 341 -13.23 -10.81 13.34
C VAL A 341 -12.51 -9.92 14.35
N LEU A 342 -13.18 -8.94 14.96
CA LEU A 342 -12.60 -8.07 15.98
C LEU A 342 -12.18 -8.86 17.22
N ILE A 343 -13.02 -9.77 17.70
CA ILE A 343 -12.71 -10.64 18.85
C ILE A 343 -11.53 -11.56 18.53
N PHE A 344 -11.53 -12.16 17.34
CA PHE A 344 -10.41 -12.97 16.87
C PHE A 344 -9.12 -12.16 16.82
N TRP A 345 -9.17 -10.94 16.28
CA TRP A 345 -8.04 -10.03 16.15
C TRP A 345 -7.44 -9.63 17.51
N ILE A 346 -8.28 -9.26 18.47
CA ILE A 346 -7.83 -8.93 19.82
C ILE A 346 -7.19 -10.16 20.48
N SER A 347 -7.84 -11.31 20.39
CA SER A 347 -7.36 -12.56 21.00
C SER A 347 -6.00 -13.00 20.43
N ILE A 348 -5.86 -13.00 19.10
CA ILE A 348 -4.60 -13.40 18.46
C ILE A 348 -3.51 -12.36 18.74
N SER A 349 -3.83 -11.07 18.78
CA SER A 349 -2.85 -10.00 19.05
C SER A 349 -2.30 -10.06 20.46
N VAL A 350 -3.14 -10.33 21.47
CA VAL A 350 -2.70 -10.53 22.85
C VAL A 350 -1.79 -11.77 22.96
N THR A 351 -2.14 -12.85 22.26
CA THR A 351 -1.33 -14.07 22.21
C THR A 351 0.03 -13.82 21.59
N LEU A 352 0.07 -13.15 20.43
CA LEU A 352 1.31 -12.81 19.73
C LEU A 352 2.17 -11.85 20.54
N TRP A 353 1.56 -10.86 21.22
CA TRP A 353 2.26 -9.99 22.14
C TRP A 353 2.96 -10.77 23.26
N LYS A 354 2.26 -11.74 23.88
CA LYS A 354 2.84 -12.62 24.90
C LYS A 354 4.00 -13.45 24.37
N ILE A 355 3.87 -14.01 23.16
CA ILE A 355 4.90 -14.81 22.50
C ILE A 355 6.15 -13.96 22.17
N PHE A 356 5.96 -12.72 21.72
CA PHE A 356 7.06 -11.87 21.25
C PHE A 356 7.75 -11.05 22.34
N TYR A 357 7.08 -10.72 23.44
CA TYR A 357 7.56 -9.72 24.41
C TYR A 357 7.61 -10.18 25.87
N ILE A 358 6.74 -11.09 26.33
CA ILE A 358 6.56 -11.33 27.77
C ILE A 358 7.42 -12.50 28.31
N TRP A 359 8.05 -13.30 27.46
CA TRP A 359 8.77 -14.48 27.92
C TRP A 359 10.27 -14.27 28.24
N LYS A 360 10.61 -13.11 28.81
CA LYS A 360 11.95 -12.86 29.37
C LYS A 360 11.95 -12.81 30.91
N GLU A 361 10.78 -12.66 31.54
CA GLU A 361 10.66 -12.46 33.00
C GLU A 361 10.55 -13.76 33.81
N ASN A 362 10.11 -14.88 33.22
CA ASN A 362 9.93 -16.14 33.97
C ASN A 362 11.18 -17.04 34.03
N ILE A 363 12.29 -16.66 33.41
CA ILE A 363 13.55 -17.45 33.50
C ILE A 363 14.27 -17.23 34.84
N GLY A 364 13.87 -16.21 35.63
CA GLY A 364 14.45 -15.92 36.94
C GLY A 364 13.58 -16.23 38.16
N ARG A 365 12.38 -16.84 38.00
CA ARG A 365 11.43 -17.01 39.12
C ARG A 365 10.87 -18.42 39.35
N ASP A 366 11.16 -19.38 38.47
CA ASP A 366 10.60 -20.74 38.59
C ASP A 366 11.61 -21.79 39.11
N SER A 367 12.59 -21.40 39.95
CA SER A 367 13.39 -22.35 40.73
C SER A 367 12.98 -22.51 42.20
N ASP A 368 12.17 -21.59 42.77
CA ASP A 368 12.04 -21.49 44.23
C ASP A 368 10.60 -21.67 44.77
N PHE A 369 9.70 -22.34 44.03
CA PHE A 369 8.33 -22.58 44.52
C PHE A 369 7.99 -24.03 44.89
N PHE A 370 9.01 -24.83 45.25
CA PHE A 370 8.82 -26.08 46.01
C PHE A 370 10.07 -26.40 46.86
N SER A 371 10.15 -25.82 48.06
CA SER A 371 10.65 -26.52 49.26
C SER A 371 10.38 -25.66 50.50
N LEU A 372 9.35 -26.04 51.22
CA LEU A 372 9.27 -25.80 52.66
C LEU A 372 10.02 -26.96 53.33
N ASP A 373 10.76 -26.62 54.37
CA ASP A 373 11.42 -27.46 55.39
C ASP A 373 12.92 -27.82 55.25
N GLN A 374 13.61 -27.35 56.31
CA GLN A 374 14.79 -27.86 57.02
C GLN A 374 16.20 -27.38 56.60
N ASP A 375 16.62 -26.33 57.31
CA ASP A 375 17.85 -26.24 58.13
C ASP A 375 18.97 -27.24 57.80
N LYS A 376 20.08 -26.72 57.23
CA LYS A 376 21.44 -26.91 57.74
C LYS A 376 22.45 -26.06 57.00
N GLU A 377 23.06 -25.17 57.78
CA GLU A 377 24.26 -24.40 57.52
C GLU A 377 25.48 -25.32 57.46
N ILE A 378 26.15 -25.43 56.29
CA ILE A 378 27.55 -25.90 56.16
C ILE A 378 28.22 -25.18 54.99
N ASP A 379 29.31 -24.46 55.30
CA ASP A 379 30.27 -23.87 54.36
C ASP A 379 30.99 -24.92 53.51
N THR A 380 31.04 -24.72 52.18
CA THR A 380 32.18 -25.12 51.32
C THR A 380 32.06 -24.50 49.92
N PRO A 381 33.16 -24.01 49.31
CA PRO A 381 33.14 -23.43 47.97
C PRO A 381 33.36 -24.52 46.92
N LEU A 382 32.39 -24.75 46.04
CA LEU A 382 32.55 -25.68 44.91
C LEU A 382 31.80 -25.21 43.66
N VAL A 383 32.60 -24.74 42.71
CA VAL A 383 32.52 -24.98 41.25
C VAL A 383 31.12 -25.34 40.71
N ALA A 384 30.46 -24.37 40.08
CA ALA A 384 29.35 -24.60 39.17
C ALA A 384 29.51 -23.75 37.90
N ASP A 385 30.56 -24.09 37.13
CA ASP A 385 30.67 -23.73 35.72
C ASP A 385 29.90 -24.77 34.87
N ASN A 386 29.19 -24.29 33.84
CA ASN A 386 28.81 -25.01 32.61
C ASN A 386 27.52 -25.88 32.55
N ALA A 387 26.37 -25.42 33.05
CA ALA A 387 25.08 -26.03 32.66
C ALA A 387 23.98 -25.08 32.16
N ALA A 388 24.09 -23.76 32.37
CA ALA A 388 22.98 -22.84 32.09
C ALA A 388 22.95 -22.23 30.67
N HIS A 389 23.91 -22.56 29.80
CA HIS A 389 24.13 -21.76 28.57
C HIS A 389 23.51 -22.28 27.26
N ASN A 390 22.85 -23.45 27.24
CA ASN A 390 22.35 -24.02 25.98
C ASN A 390 20.90 -23.65 25.62
N ASP A 391 20.03 -23.38 26.60
CA ASP A 391 18.59 -23.17 26.34
C ASP A 391 18.20 -21.73 26.01
N SER A 392 19.06 -20.73 26.26
CA SER A 392 18.79 -19.34 25.86
C SER A 392 18.89 -19.13 24.33
N SER A 393 19.51 -20.06 23.60
CA SER A 393 19.68 -19.99 22.13
C SER A 393 18.40 -20.31 21.34
N LEU A 394 17.37 -20.88 21.98
CA LEU A 394 16.12 -21.27 21.31
C LEU A 394 15.11 -20.11 21.23
N TYR A 395 15.30 -19.05 22.02
CA TYR A 395 14.35 -17.93 22.16
C TYR A 395 14.60 -16.74 21.25
N GLU A 396 15.80 -16.58 20.69
CA GLU A 396 16.11 -15.49 19.75
C GLU A 396 15.56 -15.69 18.32
N ASN A 397 14.96 -16.85 18.03
CA ASN A 397 14.73 -17.32 16.67
C ASN A 397 13.41 -16.87 15.99
N LEU A 398 12.65 -15.90 16.50
CA LEU A 398 11.42 -15.38 15.84
C LEU A 398 11.55 -13.91 15.43
N PHE A 399 12.76 -13.47 15.13
CA PHE A 399 13.09 -12.07 14.91
C PHE A 399 12.26 -11.48 13.76
N VAL A 400 12.22 -12.13 12.60
CA VAL A 400 11.59 -11.56 11.41
C VAL A 400 10.08 -11.49 11.57
N TRP A 401 9.46 -12.57 12.07
CA TRP A 401 8.01 -12.60 12.33
C TRP A 401 7.59 -11.56 13.38
N LYS A 402 8.39 -11.37 14.43
CA LYS A 402 8.14 -10.35 15.45
C LYS A 402 8.07 -8.95 14.84
N TYR A 403 9.06 -8.57 14.05
CA TYR A 403 9.12 -7.24 13.43
C TYR A 403 8.05 -7.07 12.36
N PHE A 404 7.85 -8.07 11.50
CA PHE A 404 6.81 -8.03 10.47
C PHE A 404 5.41 -7.91 11.09
N TRP A 405 5.12 -8.71 12.13
CA TRP A 405 3.83 -8.61 12.80
C TRP A 405 3.63 -7.27 13.50
N THR A 406 4.61 -6.82 14.28
CA THR A 406 4.48 -5.60 15.12
C THR A 406 4.38 -4.32 14.29
N TYR A 407 5.15 -4.22 13.20
CA TYR A 407 5.27 -2.98 12.44
C TYR A 407 4.45 -2.98 11.14
N VAL A 408 3.97 -4.13 10.68
CA VAL A 408 3.18 -4.22 9.43
C VAL A 408 1.76 -4.73 9.71
N ILE A 409 1.62 -5.94 10.24
CA ILE A 409 0.31 -6.59 10.38
C ILE A 409 -0.53 -5.89 11.45
N LEU A 410 0.03 -5.65 12.63
CA LEU A 410 -0.69 -5.09 13.77
C LEU A 410 -1.24 -3.67 13.50
N PRO A 411 -0.47 -2.70 12.96
CA PRO A 411 -0.99 -1.36 12.69
C PRO A 411 -2.09 -1.37 11.62
N ILE A 412 -1.87 -2.07 10.50
CA ILE A 412 -2.84 -2.14 9.40
C ILE A 412 -4.11 -2.87 9.84
N GLY A 413 -3.97 -4.05 10.45
CA GLY A 413 -5.14 -4.82 10.88
C GLY A 413 -5.95 -4.09 11.95
N SER A 414 -5.28 -3.39 12.88
CA SER A 414 -5.98 -2.56 13.86
C SER A 414 -6.70 -1.40 13.18
N TRP A 415 -6.06 -0.71 12.23
CA TRP A 415 -6.69 0.40 11.49
C TRP A 415 -7.96 -0.02 10.74
N VAL A 416 -7.93 -1.18 10.09
CA VAL A 416 -9.08 -1.73 9.35
C VAL A 416 -10.22 -2.08 10.29
N LEU A 417 -9.90 -2.63 11.47
CA LEU A 417 -10.87 -3.08 12.44
C LEU A 417 -11.35 -1.98 13.38
N LEU A 418 -10.75 -0.79 13.38
CA LEU A 418 -11.27 0.37 14.11
C LEU A 418 -12.63 0.85 13.57
N HIS A 419 -13.00 0.52 12.32
CA HIS A 419 -14.27 0.96 11.74
C HIS A 419 -15.03 -0.16 11.01
N PRO A 420 -16.30 -0.44 11.38
CA PRO A 420 -17.08 -1.50 10.75
C PRO A 420 -17.32 -1.25 9.26
N ASP A 421 -17.48 0.00 8.83
CA ASP A 421 -17.68 0.31 7.42
C ASP A 421 -16.41 0.11 6.58
N ARG A 422 -15.20 0.20 7.16
CA ARG A 422 -13.93 -0.09 6.44
C ARG A 422 -13.72 -1.58 6.26
N PHE A 423 -14.04 -2.35 7.28
CA PHE A 423 -14.06 -3.80 7.19
C PHE A 423 -15.15 -4.29 6.23
N SER A 424 -16.34 -3.67 6.27
CA SER A 424 -17.41 -3.99 5.36
C SER A 424 -17.09 -3.55 3.93
N SER A 425 -16.46 -2.38 3.72
CA SER A 425 -16.08 -1.91 2.39
C SER A 425 -14.97 -2.76 1.78
N SER A 426 -14.00 -3.26 2.57
CA SER A 426 -12.99 -4.18 2.06
C SER A 426 -13.61 -5.53 1.65
N SER A 427 -14.54 -6.07 2.44
CA SER A 427 -15.26 -7.30 2.11
C SER A 427 -16.27 -7.13 0.96
N SER A 428 -16.99 -6.00 0.91
CA SER A 428 -17.99 -5.73 -0.13
C SER A 428 -17.32 -5.36 -1.44
N THR A 429 -16.15 -4.70 -1.44
CA THR A 429 -15.39 -4.49 -2.67
C THR A 429 -15.05 -5.85 -3.28
N ILE A 430 -14.55 -6.81 -2.47
CA ILE A 430 -14.26 -8.16 -2.96
C ILE A 430 -15.51 -8.89 -3.51
N GLN A 431 -16.70 -8.73 -2.90
CA GLN A 431 -17.92 -9.46 -3.32
C GLN A 431 -18.81 -8.74 -4.36
N HIS A 432 -18.95 -7.41 -4.32
CA HIS A 432 -19.96 -6.69 -5.12
C HIS A 432 -19.52 -6.37 -6.55
N ALA A 433 -18.22 -6.34 -6.84
CA ALA A 433 -17.72 -6.00 -8.18
C ALA A 433 -17.22 -7.22 -8.97
N GLN A 434 -17.09 -8.40 -8.35
CA GLN A 434 -16.91 -9.67 -9.09
C GLN A 434 -18.11 -10.02 -9.98
N GLY A 435 -19.27 -9.39 -9.77
CA GLY A 435 -20.46 -9.52 -10.63
C GLY A 435 -20.71 -8.35 -11.59
N ALA A 436 -19.88 -7.30 -11.59
CA ALA A 436 -20.11 -6.08 -12.38
C ALA A 436 -18.89 -5.63 -13.22
N GLY A 437 -17.81 -6.41 -13.24
CA GLY A 437 -16.57 -6.13 -13.98
C GLY A 437 -16.61 -6.48 -15.47
N LEU A 438 -17.80 -6.63 -16.07
CA LEU A 438 -17.92 -6.78 -17.52
C LEU A 438 -17.83 -5.39 -18.15
N MET A 439 -16.77 -5.11 -18.91
CA MET A 439 -16.84 -4.00 -19.86
C MET A 439 -17.98 -4.27 -20.87
N PRO A 440 -18.68 -3.24 -21.38
CA PRO A 440 -19.64 -3.43 -22.46
C PRO A 440 -18.97 -4.15 -23.64
N GLY A 441 -19.32 -5.42 -23.87
CA GLY A 441 -18.78 -6.26 -24.96
C GLY A 441 -17.77 -7.33 -24.56
N GLN A 442 -17.35 -7.45 -23.30
CA GLN A 442 -16.60 -8.63 -22.82
C GLN A 442 -17.56 -9.73 -22.38
N GLY A 443 -17.39 -10.95 -22.91
CA GLY A 443 -18.16 -12.13 -22.47
C GLY A 443 -17.63 -12.72 -21.17
N ASP A 444 -18.49 -13.49 -20.50
CA ASP A 444 -18.21 -14.18 -19.22
C ASP A 444 -17.00 -15.14 -19.27
N ASP A 445 -16.51 -15.48 -20.46
CA ASP A 445 -15.40 -16.41 -20.69
C ASP A 445 -13.99 -15.76 -20.66
N SER A 446 -13.87 -14.45 -20.45
CA SER A 446 -12.55 -13.80 -20.40
C SER A 446 -11.78 -14.22 -19.15
N ILE A 447 -10.59 -14.79 -19.34
CA ILE A 447 -9.70 -15.21 -18.25
C ILE A 447 -9.18 -13.95 -17.55
N PHE A 448 -9.92 -13.45 -16.57
CA PHE A 448 -9.60 -12.28 -15.74
C PHE A 448 -8.20 -12.33 -15.11
N SER A 449 -7.58 -13.52 -15.02
CA SER A 449 -6.25 -13.69 -14.43
C SER A 449 -5.10 -13.14 -15.27
N LEU A 450 -5.32 -12.87 -16.57
CA LEU A 450 -4.29 -12.36 -17.46
C LEU A 450 -4.39 -10.86 -17.75
N THR A 451 -5.44 -10.15 -17.33
CA THR A 451 -5.64 -8.72 -17.69
C THR A 451 -4.44 -7.83 -17.36
N TYR A 452 -3.78 -8.08 -16.23
CA TYR A 452 -2.59 -7.32 -15.83
C TYR A 452 -1.32 -7.72 -16.60
N PHE A 453 -1.17 -9.00 -16.94
CA PHE A 453 -0.09 -9.43 -17.83
C PHE A 453 -0.31 -8.94 -19.25
N GLN A 454 -1.55 -8.89 -19.70
CA GLN A 454 -1.97 -8.33 -20.97
C GLN A 454 -1.68 -6.83 -21.01
N GLU A 455 -2.02 -6.09 -19.95
CA GLU A 455 -1.65 -4.68 -19.83
C GLU A 455 -0.14 -4.47 -19.88
N ILE A 456 0.63 -5.31 -19.18
CA ILE A 456 2.08 -5.26 -19.33
C ILE A 456 2.45 -5.57 -20.78
N SER A 457 2.01 -6.68 -21.38
CA SER A 457 2.48 -7.06 -22.71
C SER A 457 2.10 -6.07 -23.81
N GLU A 458 0.89 -5.52 -23.76
CA GLU A 458 0.28 -4.72 -24.83
C GLU A 458 0.47 -3.21 -24.62
N ASN A 459 0.50 -2.74 -23.36
CA ASN A 459 0.47 -1.31 -23.03
C ASN A 459 1.65 -0.82 -22.17
N SER A 460 2.58 -1.69 -21.76
CA SER A 460 3.71 -1.27 -20.90
C SER A 460 4.77 -0.41 -21.58
N PHE A 461 4.85 -0.48 -22.91
CA PHE A 461 5.84 0.22 -23.72
C PHE A 461 5.31 0.38 -25.15
N TYR A 462 5.57 1.53 -25.74
CA TYR A 462 5.06 1.99 -27.03
C TYR A 462 5.52 1.20 -28.28
N ALA A 463 6.21 0.06 -28.10
CA ALA A 463 6.51 -0.86 -29.18
C ALA A 463 5.86 -2.21 -28.87
N PRO A 464 5.30 -2.91 -29.88
CA PRO A 464 4.42 -4.08 -29.70
C PRO A 464 5.06 -5.26 -28.94
N TYR A 465 6.36 -5.17 -28.62
CA TYR A 465 7.14 -6.20 -27.93
C TYR A 465 7.80 -5.74 -26.62
N GLY A 466 7.73 -4.45 -26.24
CA GLY A 466 8.40 -3.97 -25.02
C GLY A 466 7.83 -4.57 -23.74
N GLY A 467 6.52 -4.79 -23.72
CA GLY A 467 5.88 -5.52 -22.64
C GLY A 467 6.20 -6.99 -22.58
N TRP A 468 6.33 -7.62 -23.74
CA TRP A 468 6.82 -8.99 -23.82
C TRP A 468 8.25 -9.12 -23.30
N ILE A 469 9.10 -8.12 -23.53
CA ILE A 469 10.46 -8.05 -22.95
C ILE A 469 10.40 -7.90 -21.41
N LEU A 470 9.51 -7.08 -20.87
CA LEU A 470 9.31 -6.97 -19.42
C LEU A 470 8.80 -8.27 -18.79
N CYS A 471 7.77 -8.89 -19.37
CA CYS A 471 7.23 -10.16 -18.92
C CYS A 471 8.28 -11.27 -19.02
N GLY A 472 9.04 -11.30 -20.12
CA GLY A 472 10.16 -12.21 -20.30
C GLY A 472 11.25 -11.99 -19.25
N GLY A 473 11.61 -10.74 -18.96
CA GLY A 473 12.55 -10.39 -17.90
C GLY A 473 12.07 -10.80 -16.51
N LEU A 474 10.78 -10.62 -16.20
CA LEU A 474 10.15 -11.07 -14.96
C LEU A 474 10.25 -12.59 -14.80
N ILE A 475 9.83 -13.35 -15.82
CA ILE A 475 9.85 -14.82 -15.79
C ILE A 475 11.29 -15.32 -15.68
N LEU A 476 12.20 -14.80 -16.50
CA LEU A 476 13.60 -15.20 -16.50
C LEU A 476 14.26 -14.90 -15.14
N GLY A 477 13.98 -13.73 -14.56
CA GLY A 477 14.45 -13.36 -13.23
C GLY A 477 13.97 -14.30 -12.12
N ILE A 478 12.70 -14.73 -12.17
CA ILE A 478 12.15 -15.72 -11.23
C ILE A 478 12.82 -17.08 -11.42
N VAL A 479 12.94 -17.56 -12.66
CA VAL A 479 13.53 -18.87 -12.97
C VAL A 479 14.99 -18.94 -12.52
N PHE A 480 15.81 -17.94 -12.88
CA PHE A 480 17.20 -17.85 -12.43
C PHE A 480 17.30 -17.72 -10.91
N GLY A 481 16.42 -16.92 -10.29
CA GLY A 481 16.33 -16.77 -8.84
C GLY A 481 16.02 -18.09 -8.12
N ILE A 482 15.09 -18.90 -8.65
CA ILE A 482 14.77 -20.23 -8.13
C ILE A 482 15.98 -21.17 -8.27
N PHE A 483 16.61 -21.24 -9.43
CA PHE A 483 17.80 -22.08 -9.63
C PHE A 483 18.92 -21.71 -8.67
N ARG A 484 19.16 -20.40 -8.48
CA ARG A 484 20.15 -19.89 -7.54
C ARG A 484 19.79 -20.22 -6.10
N TYR A 485 18.53 -20.04 -5.71
CA TYR A 485 18.06 -20.39 -4.37
C TYR A 485 18.20 -21.89 -4.08
N LEU A 486 17.89 -22.76 -5.06
CA LEU A 486 18.07 -24.20 -4.92
C LEU A 486 19.54 -24.59 -4.74
N LYS A 487 20.46 -23.88 -5.40
CA LYS A 487 21.91 -24.14 -5.35
C LYS A 487 22.60 -23.54 -4.12
N GLU A 488 22.34 -22.27 -3.83
CA GLU A 488 23.06 -21.47 -2.82
C GLU A 488 22.28 -21.33 -1.51
N ARG A 489 20.98 -21.65 -1.49
CA ARG A 489 20.06 -21.41 -0.36
C ARG A 489 20.00 -19.95 0.11
N GLU A 490 20.43 -19.03 -0.73
CA GLU A 490 20.36 -17.58 -0.51
C GLU A 490 19.36 -16.95 -1.49
N VAL A 491 18.57 -15.99 -0.99
CA VAL A 491 17.67 -15.17 -1.81
C VAL A 491 18.44 -13.95 -2.28
N SER A 492 18.59 -13.76 -3.61
CA SER A 492 19.21 -12.56 -4.18
C SER A 492 18.27 -11.35 -4.15
N ALA A 493 18.82 -10.14 -4.28
CA ALA A 493 18.00 -8.92 -4.25
C ALA A 493 17.07 -8.84 -5.47
N SER A 494 17.57 -9.23 -6.64
CA SER A 494 16.76 -9.30 -7.86
C SER A 494 15.60 -10.29 -7.73
N PHE A 495 15.88 -11.49 -7.20
CA PHE A 495 14.87 -12.53 -7.03
C PHE A 495 13.77 -12.09 -6.05
N PHE A 496 14.15 -11.47 -4.94
CA PHE A 496 13.21 -10.90 -3.98
C PHE A 496 12.28 -9.86 -4.64
N LEU A 497 12.83 -8.95 -5.43
CA LEU A 497 12.08 -7.93 -6.13
C LEU A 497 11.13 -8.52 -7.18
N PHE A 498 11.60 -9.44 -8.02
CA PHE A 498 10.76 -10.10 -9.02
C PHE A 498 9.60 -10.86 -8.37
N LEU A 499 9.88 -11.59 -7.28
CA LEU A 499 8.85 -12.29 -6.53
C LEU A 499 7.83 -11.31 -5.93
N SER A 500 8.29 -10.17 -5.40
CA SER A 500 7.40 -9.13 -4.86
C SER A 500 6.45 -8.58 -5.92
N VAL A 501 6.95 -8.30 -7.13
CA VAL A 501 6.14 -7.83 -8.26
C VAL A 501 5.18 -8.93 -8.71
N PHE A 502 5.66 -10.15 -8.92
CA PHE A 502 4.83 -11.26 -9.38
C PHE A 502 3.69 -11.59 -8.42
N VAL A 503 3.99 -11.73 -7.12
CA VAL A 503 2.98 -11.99 -6.09
C VAL A 503 2.03 -10.80 -5.96
N SER A 504 2.50 -9.57 -6.20
CA SER A 504 1.62 -8.40 -6.20
C SER A 504 0.66 -8.38 -7.39
N ILE A 505 1.09 -8.81 -8.58
CA ILE A 505 0.22 -8.99 -9.74
C ILE A 505 -0.85 -10.05 -9.44
N LEU A 506 -0.46 -11.20 -8.89
CA LEU A 506 -1.41 -12.23 -8.46
C LEU A 506 -2.36 -11.71 -7.36
N GLY A 507 -1.84 -10.94 -6.41
CA GLY A 507 -2.62 -10.31 -5.35
C GLY A 507 -3.65 -9.33 -5.89
N LEU A 508 -3.31 -8.52 -6.89
CA LEU A 508 -4.27 -7.68 -7.60
C LEU A 508 -5.36 -8.54 -8.25
N THR A 509 -5.00 -9.57 -9.01
CA THR A 509 -5.97 -10.48 -9.63
C THR A 509 -6.95 -11.08 -8.62
N LEU A 510 -6.49 -11.44 -7.42
CA LEU A 510 -7.32 -12.09 -6.41
C LEU A 510 -8.12 -11.09 -5.55
N MET A 511 -7.56 -9.91 -5.25
CA MET A 511 -8.14 -8.97 -4.30
C MET A 511 -8.89 -7.80 -4.93
N THR A 512 -8.58 -7.43 -6.19
CA THR A 512 -9.27 -6.33 -6.86
C THR A 512 -10.28 -6.88 -7.86
N PRO A 513 -11.58 -6.66 -7.62
CA PRO A 513 -12.65 -7.07 -8.56
C PRO A 513 -12.66 -6.20 -9.82
N ASN A 514 -12.05 -5.02 -9.73
CA ASN A 514 -11.98 -4.02 -10.76
C ASN A 514 -10.63 -4.21 -11.48
N HIS A 515 -10.65 -5.00 -12.55
CA HIS A 515 -9.48 -5.33 -13.35
C HIS A 515 -9.00 -4.19 -14.25
N GLN A 516 -9.13 -2.95 -13.76
CA GLN A 516 -8.65 -1.79 -14.48
C GLN A 516 -7.12 -1.85 -14.60
N PRO A 517 -6.59 -1.76 -15.82
CA PRO A 517 -5.16 -1.95 -16.04
C PRO A 517 -4.27 -0.99 -15.25
N ARG A 518 -4.77 0.21 -14.93
CA ARG A 518 -4.05 1.22 -14.14
C ARG A 518 -3.49 0.74 -12.80
N HIS A 519 -4.11 -0.28 -12.19
CA HIS A 519 -3.66 -0.82 -10.93
C HIS A 519 -2.23 -1.38 -10.98
N ILE A 520 -1.69 -1.70 -12.15
CA ILE A 520 -0.32 -2.22 -12.27
C ILE A 520 0.77 -1.15 -12.26
N TYR A 521 0.43 0.13 -12.49
CA TYR A 521 1.43 1.19 -12.64
C TYR A 521 2.31 1.42 -11.40
N HIS A 522 1.82 1.08 -10.20
CA HIS A 522 2.63 1.15 -8.98
C HIS A 522 3.79 0.14 -8.93
N LEU A 523 3.73 -0.94 -9.73
CA LEU A 523 4.74 -2.00 -9.75
C LEU A 523 5.88 -1.74 -10.74
N TYR A 524 5.69 -0.84 -11.72
CA TYR A 524 6.66 -0.59 -12.78
C TYR A 524 8.03 -0.14 -12.27
N PRO A 525 8.14 0.81 -11.31
CA PRO A 525 9.45 1.19 -10.80
C PRO A 525 10.19 0.01 -10.15
N ALA A 526 9.47 -0.86 -9.42
CA ALA A 526 10.05 -2.04 -8.79
C ALA A 526 10.50 -3.06 -9.83
N LEU A 527 9.72 -3.28 -10.89
CA LEU A 527 10.06 -4.18 -11.98
C LEU A 527 11.32 -3.73 -12.74
N LEU A 528 11.42 -2.45 -13.08
CA LEU A 528 12.61 -1.90 -13.77
C LEU A 528 13.85 -1.95 -12.87
N ILE A 529 13.70 -1.64 -11.58
CA ILE A 529 14.78 -1.80 -10.59
C ILE A 529 15.21 -3.29 -10.50
N ALA A 530 14.26 -4.23 -10.48
CA ALA A 530 14.53 -5.67 -10.43
C ALA A 530 15.38 -6.12 -11.63
N ILE A 531 15.00 -5.69 -12.84
CA ILE A 531 15.74 -5.97 -14.08
C ILE A 531 17.15 -5.38 -14.01
N GLY A 532 17.30 -4.12 -13.59
CA GLY A 532 18.61 -3.49 -13.46
C GLY A 532 19.54 -4.23 -12.49
N ILE A 533 19.02 -4.63 -11.31
CA ILE A 533 19.77 -5.38 -10.31
C ILE A 533 20.09 -6.79 -10.80
N PHE A 534 19.14 -7.45 -11.48
CA PHE A 534 19.34 -8.78 -12.06
C PHE A 534 20.51 -8.79 -13.04
N CYS A 535 20.52 -7.85 -13.99
CA CYS A 535 21.63 -7.69 -14.92
C CYS A 535 22.95 -7.49 -14.17
N TYR A 536 22.98 -6.62 -13.15
CA TYR A 536 24.19 -6.40 -12.37
C TYR A 536 24.68 -7.64 -11.60
N GLU A 537 23.78 -8.36 -10.93
CA GLU A 537 24.11 -9.56 -10.15
C GLU A 537 24.65 -10.68 -11.04
N GLU A 538 24.05 -10.90 -12.22
CA GLU A 538 24.50 -11.92 -13.17
C GLU A 538 25.71 -11.49 -13.99
N PHE A 539 25.93 -10.18 -14.20
CA PHE A 539 27.14 -9.68 -14.87
C PHE A 539 28.41 -9.97 -14.05
N SER A 540 28.26 -9.98 -12.72
CA SER A 540 29.33 -10.35 -11.79
C SER A 540 29.69 -11.84 -11.86
N ASN A 541 28.86 -12.68 -12.46
CA ASN A 541 29.07 -14.13 -12.59
C ASN A 541 29.72 -14.45 -13.95
N GLU A 542 30.91 -15.07 -13.95
CA GLU A 542 31.67 -15.32 -15.20
C GLU A 542 30.90 -16.12 -16.24
N ARG A 543 30.06 -17.08 -15.81
CA ARG A 543 29.30 -17.95 -16.71
C ARG A 543 28.11 -17.24 -17.37
N ALA A 544 27.50 -16.27 -16.69
CA ALA A 544 26.30 -15.58 -17.15
C ALA A 544 26.58 -14.16 -17.66
N ARG A 545 27.84 -13.71 -17.63
CA ARG A 545 28.24 -12.35 -18.03
C ARG A 545 27.81 -11.99 -19.45
N ILE A 546 28.00 -12.90 -20.42
CA ILE A 546 27.64 -12.67 -21.82
C ILE A 546 26.12 -12.50 -21.95
N LEU A 547 25.34 -13.41 -21.34
CA LEU A 547 23.88 -13.37 -21.36
C LEU A 547 23.35 -12.11 -20.68
N SER A 548 23.87 -11.76 -19.49
CA SER A 548 23.47 -10.56 -18.77
C SER A 548 23.83 -9.28 -19.54
N SER A 549 25.04 -9.21 -20.11
CA SER A 549 25.44 -8.08 -20.96
C SER A 549 24.52 -7.95 -22.17
N PHE A 550 24.12 -9.07 -22.79
CA PHE A 550 23.20 -9.09 -23.91
C PHE A 550 21.80 -8.59 -23.50
N ILE A 551 21.26 -9.06 -22.38
CA ILE A 551 19.96 -8.61 -21.84
C ILE A 551 20.01 -7.11 -21.51
N TYR A 552 21.05 -6.66 -20.81
CA TYR A 552 21.22 -5.25 -20.48
C TYR A 552 21.33 -4.39 -21.76
N SER A 553 22.12 -4.83 -22.75
CA SER A 553 22.21 -4.16 -24.04
C SER A 553 20.89 -4.16 -24.79
N ILE A 554 20.06 -5.22 -24.71
CA ILE A 554 18.71 -5.21 -25.28
C ILE A 554 17.86 -4.15 -24.60
N PHE A 555 17.81 -4.10 -23.27
CA PHE A 555 17.03 -3.09 -22.55
C PHE A 555 17.51 -1.67 -22.84
N LEU A 556 18.83 -1.48 -22.94
CA LEU A 556 19.44 -0.18 -23.23
C LEU A 556 19.23 0.23 -24.70
N MET A 557 19.37 -0.68 -25.66
CA MET A 557 19.06 -0.44 -27.07
C MET A 557 17.57 -0.21 -27.28
N PHE A 558 16.73 -0.92 -26.54
CA PHE A 558 15.28 -0.74 -26.60
C PHE A 558 14.90 0.63 -26.05
N THR A 559 15.42 1.01 -24.88
CA THR A 559 15.17 2.34 -24.30
C THR A 559 15.77 3.47 -25.14
N LEU A 560 17.04 3.40 -25.54
CA LEU A 560 17.70 4.46 -26.33
C LEU A 560 17.26 4.49 -27.79
N GLY A 561 17.09 3.34 -28.42
CA GLY A 561 16.63 3.22 -29.80
C GLY A 561 15.19 3.70 -29.94
N TYR A 562 14.31 3.30 -29.01
CA TYR A 562 12.94 3.81 -28.99
C TYR A 562 12.90 5.31 -28.75
N TRP A 563 13.67 5.83 -27.79
CA TRP A 563 13.80 7.26 -27.56
C TRP A 563 14.17 8.00 -28.84
N SER A 564 15.16 7.49 -29.59
CA SER A 564 15.68 8.14 -30.79
C SER A 564 14.69 8.10 -31.95
N CYS A 565 13.92 7.02 -32.10
CA CYS A 565 12.98 6.86 -33.22
C CYS A 565 11.61 7.49 -32.99
N LYS A 566 11.13 7.57 -31.74
CA LYS A 566 9.74 7.90 -31.40
C LYS A 566 9.61 8.99 -30.33
N HIS A 567 10.57 9.91 -30.26
CA HIS A 567 10.51 11.05 -29.34
C HIS A 567 9.26 11.93 -29.54
N SER A 568 8.53 11.83 -30.65
CA SER A 568 7.27 12.54 -30.89
C SER A 568 6.07 11.91 -30.17
N ASP A 569 5.94 10.58 -30.19
CA ASP A 569 4.70 9.87 -29.86
C ASP A 569 4.44 9.80 -28.35
N ILE A 570 5.51 9.71 -27.53
CA ILE A 570 5.41 9.80 -26.06
C ILE A 570 4.73 11.12 -25.63
N TRP A 571 4.82 12.14 -26.48
CA TRP A 571 4.33 13.49 -26.23
C TRP A 571 3.07 13.82 -27.03
N GLU A 572 2.35 12.80 -27.51
CA GLU A 572 1.03 12.99 -28.08
C GLU A 572 0.07 13.61 -27.05
N ARG A 573 -0.83 14.46 -27.53
CA ARG A 573 -1.78 15.18 -26.68
C ARG A 573 -2.65 14.23 -25.83
N THR A 574 -2.94 13.05 -26.35
CA THR A 574 -3.74 11.99 -25.71
C THR A 574 -3.06 11.39 -24.46
N ASN A 575 -1.72 11.40 -24.39
CA ASN A 575 -0.99 10.83 -23.25
C ASN A 575 -0.81 11.82 -22.09
N LEU A 576 -1.09 13.11 -22.32
CA LEU A 576 -0.89 14.17 -21.32
C LEU A 576 -2.22 14.71 -20.80
N CYS A 577 -3.29 14.67 -21.60
CA CYS A 577 -4.56 15.29 -21.26
C CYS A 577 -5.63 14.26 -20.94
N PHE A 578 -6.08 14.24 -19.68
CA PHE A 578 -7.11 13.30 -19.24
C PHE A 578 -8.48 13.63 -19.84
N SER A 579 -8.88 14.90 -19.80
CA SER A 579 -10.14 15.37 -20.38
C SER A 579 -10.06 15.53 -21.91
N GLY A 580 -9.35 14.62 -22.58
CA GLY A 580 -9.11 14.68 -24.02
C GLY A 580 -8.52 16.00 -24.52
N VAL A 581 -8.61 16.19 -25.84
CA VAL A 581 -7.94 17.28 -26.56
C VAL A 581 -8.94 18.34 -27.05
N ASP A 582 -10.22 18.02 -27.10
CA ASP A 582 -11.27 18.90 -27.63
C ASP A 582 -12.14 19.45 -26.51
N ARG A 583 -12.01 20.75 -26.23
CA ARG A 583 -12.79 21.46 -25.20
C ARG A 583 -14.31 21.37 -25.41
N SER A 584 -14.78 21.12 -26.63
CA SER A 584 -16.21 21.02 -26.91
C SER A 584 -16.83 19.72 -26.40
N LEU A 585 -16.02 18.66 -26.29
CA LEU A 585 -16.44 17.33 -25.83
C LEU A 585 -16.54 17.22 -24.31
N PHE A 586 -15.96 18.17 -23.57
CA PHE A 586 -15.85 18.11 -22.12
C PHE A 586 -16.47 19.35 -21.47
N PHE A 587 -17.31 19.12 -20.49
CA PHE A 587 -17.88 20.16 -19.64
C PHE A 587 -16.82 20.53 -18.62
N THR A 588 -16.54 21.81 -18.42
CA THR A 588 -15.55 22.22 -17.42
C THR A 588 -16.26 22.61 -16.13
N ALA A 589 -15.68 22.23 -14.98
CA ALA A 589 -16.07 22.73 -13.66
C ALA A 589 -16.22 24.26 -13.66
N GLU A 590 -15.46 24.98 -14.49
CA GLU A 590 -15.49 26.43 -14.64
C GLU A 590 -16.86 27.00 -15.06
N ASP A 591 -17.66 26.28 -15.85
CA ASP A 591 -18.97 26.77 -16.31
C ASP A 591 -19.97 26.82 -15.15
N ALA A 592 -19.99 25.77 -14.32
CA ALA A 592 -20.75 25.74 -13.08
C ALA A 592 -20.14 26.67 -12.01
N GLU A 593 -18.82 26.76 -11.95
CA GLU A 593 -18.09 27.58 -10.97
C GLU A 593 -18.41 29.06 -11.14
N LYS A 594 -18.46 29.60 -12.38
CA LYS A 594 -18.84 31.01 -12.63
C LYS A 594 -20.21 31.36 -12.06
N VAL A 595 -21.16 30.43 -12.14
CA VAL A 595 -22.51 30.59 -11.62
C VAL A 595 -22.52 30.45 -10.10
N LEU A 596 -21.98 29.36 -9.58
CA LEU A 596 -22.01 29.02 -8.16
C LEU A 596 -21.19 30.01 -7.32
N PHE A 597 -20.04 30.45 -7.82
CA PHE A 597 -19.20 31.46 -7.18
C PHE A 597 -19.95 32.77 -6.93
N LYS A 598 -20.81 33.21 -7.86
CA LYS A 598 -21.59 34.44 -7.69
C LYS A 598 -22.80 34.26 -6.77
N THR A 599 -23.28 33.03 -6.61
CA THR A 599 -24.60 32.75 -6.03
C THR A 599 -24.54 32.14 -4.63
N VAL A 600 -23.44 31.46 -4.28
CA VAL A 600 -23.16 30.90 -2.94
C VAL A 600 -22.62 32.01 -2.05
N ASN A 601 -23.51 32.77 -1.42
CA ASN A 601 -23.18 33.89 -0.54
C ASN A 601 -23.56 33.65 0.94
N ARG A 602 -24.18 32.51 1.23
CA ARG A 602 -24.63 32.06 2.56
C ARG A 602 -24.32 30.58 2.73
N PRO A 603 -24.42 30.02 3.96
CA PRO A 603 -24.38 28.59 4.16
C PRO A 603 -25.36 27.89 3.22
N SER A 604 -24.93 26.85 2.51
CA SER A 604 -25.71 26.31 1.38
C SER A 604 -25.72 24.79 1.33
N VAL A 605 -26.84 24.22 0.86
CA VAL A 605 -27.03 22.78 0.68
C VAL A 605 -27.22 22.45 -0.80
N LEU A 606 -26.39 21.56 -1.33
CA LEU A 606 -26.54 21.02 -2.68
C LEU A 606 -27.33 19.72 -2.66
N TRP A 607 -28.42 19.69 -3.43
CA TRP A 607 -29.13 18.49 -3.82
C TRP A 607 -28.88 18.18 -5.29
N ASN A 608 -27.84 17.37 -5.52
CA ASN A 608 -27.47 16.93 -6.86
C ASN A 608 -28.33 15.72 -7.28
N MET A 609 -29.36 15.95 -8.11
CA MET A 609 -30.28 14.89 -8.58
C MET A 609 -29.81 14.23 -9.87
N LEU A 610 -28.66 14.61 -10.42
CA LEU A 610 -28.13 13.97 -11.63
C LEU A 610 -27.88 12.48 -11.37
N PRO A 611 -28.10 11.59 -12.36
CA PRO A 611 -27.73 10.19 -12.27
C PRO A 611 -26.27 10.01 -11.82
N LEU A 612 -25.95 8.94 -11.09
CA LEU A 612 -24.57 8.69 -10.62
C LEU A 612 -23.56 8.61 -11.77
N GLU A 613 -24.01 8.15 -12.93
CA GLU A 613 -23.23 8.00 -14.16
C GLU A 613 -23.17 9.29 -14.99
N HIS A 614 -23.92 10.33 -14.59
CA HIS A 614 -23.96 11.58 -15.34
C HIS A 614 -22.63 12.32 -15.21
N HIS A 615 -22.01 12.63 -16.35
CA HIS A 615 -20.69 13.25 -16.45
C HIS A 615 -20.58 14.59 -15.67
N ASN A 616 -21.62 15.44 -15.69
CA ASN A 616 -21.64 16.71 -14.94
C ASN A 616 -21.76 16.58 -13.41
N ARG A 617 -22.12 15.40 -12.88
CA ARG A 617 -22.38 15.23 -11.45
C ARG A 617 -21.15 15.56 -10.57
N PRO A 618 -19.96 14.95 -10.80
CA PRO A 618 -18.76 15.28 -10.03
C PRO A 618 -18.32 16.73 -10.19
N ASP A 619 -18.40 17.28 -11.40
CA ASP A 619 -17.96 18.64 -11.69
C ASP A 619 -18.80 19.69 -10.95
N ILE A 620 -20.13 19.56 -10.96
CA ILE A 620 -21.02 20.50 -10.26
C ILE A 620 -20.82 20.42 -8.75
N THR A 621 -20.67 19.21 -8.21
CA THR A 621 -20.34 19.02 -6.80
C THR A 621 -19.02 19.72 -6.46
N LEU A 622 -17.96 19.50 -7.24
CA LEU A 622 -16.67 20.14 -7.02
C LEU A 622 -16.76 21.67 -7.08
N SER A 623 -17.42 22.21 -8.11
CA SER A 623 -17.62 23.65 -8.27
C SER A 623 -18.41 24.27 -7.12
N PHE A 624 -19.37 23.55 -6.56
CA PHE A 624 -20.11 23.99 -5.37
C PHE A 624 -19.23 24.08 -4.13
N TYR A 625 -18.42 23.04 -3.86
CA TYR A 625 -17.48 23.07 -2.73
C TYR A 625 -16.38 24.13 -2.91
N ARG A 626 -15.90 24.35 -4.13
CA ARG A 626 -14.96 25.45 -4.44
C ARG A 626 -15.59 26.82 -4.17
N ALA A 627 -16.82 27.05 -4.65
CA ALA A 627 -17.53 28.30 -4.41
C ALA A 627 -17.67 28.59 -2.91
N GLY A 628 -18.08 27.60 -2.11
CA GLY A 628 -18.14 27.73 -0.66
C GLY A 628 -16.78 28.03 -0.02
N PHE A 629 -15.73 27.31 -0.42
CA PHE A 629 -14.38 27.53 0.11
C PHE A 629 -13.87 28.95 -0.15
N ILE A 630 -13.99 29.44 -1.39
CA ILE A 630 -13.52 30.77 -1.79
C ILE A 630 -14.38 31.87 -1.13
N ASN A 631 -15.71 31.71 -1.12
CA ASN A 631 -16.64 32.67 -0.51
C ASN A 631 -16.70 32.60 1.02
N ARG A 632 -15.93 31.69 1.63
CA ARG A 632 -15.90 31.43 3.08
C ARG A 632 -17.29 31.08 3.65
N GLN A 633 -18.07 30.32 2.89
CA GLN A 633 -19.39 29.83 3.28
C GLN A 633 -19.35 28.33 3.53
N GLU A 634 -20.06 27.89 4.57
CA GLU A 634 -20.22 26.47 4.86
C GLU A 634 -21.12 25.83 3.79
N VAL A 635 -20.61 24.81 3.12
CA VAL A 635 -21.33 24.13 2.05
C VAL A 635 -21.35 22.63 2.26
N ARG A 636 -22.48 22.00 1.96
CA ARG A 636 -22.64 20.55 2.12
C ARG A 636 -23.59 19.96 1.08
N GLU A 637 -23.42 18.68 0.80
CA GLU A 637 -24.45 17.91 0.09
C GLU A 637 -25.59 17.50 1.03
N LYS A 638 -26.80 17.37 0.46
CA LYS A 638 -27.99 16.84 1.14
C LYS A 638 -27.71 15.45 1.70
N ARG A 639 -28.04 15.22 2.98
CA ARG A 639 -27.89 13.89 3.60
C ARG A 639 -28.99 12.95 3.14
N LYS A 640 -28.69 11.65 3.03
CA LYS A 640 -29.69 10.63 2.61
C LYS A 640 -30.96 10.57 3.47
N LYS A 641 -30.86 10.96 4.76
CA LYS A 641 -31.99 10.98 5.71
C LYS A 641 -32.72 12.33 5.77
N GLU A 642 -32.21 13.36 5.10
CA GLU A 642 -32.87 14.66 5.05
C GLU A 642 -34.00 14.60 4.03
N GLU A 643 -35.23 14.81 4.49
CA GLU A 643 -36.36 15.02 3.62
C GLU A 643 -36.32 16.47 3.10
N PHE A 644 -36.68 16.65 1.84
CA PHE A 644 -36.76 17.99 1.27
C PHE A 644 -38.22 18.44 1.33
N ASN A 645 -38.50 19.53 2.02
CA ASN A 645 -39.82 20.17 2.05
C ASN A 645 -39.65 21.62 1.63
N PHE A 646 -40.26 22.01 0.51
CA PHE A 646 -40.07 23.34 -0.09
C PHE A 646 -40.40 24.48 0.89
N ILE A 647 -41.51 24.38 1.64
CA ILE A 647 -41.99 25.43 2.56
C ILE A 647 -41.02 25.61 3.73
N ILE A 648 -40.57 24.50 4.31
CA ILE A 648 -39.64 24.50 5.44
C ILE A 648 -38.26 24.99 4.98
N ASN A 649 -37.83 24.57 3.79
CA ASN A 649 -36.49 24.84 3.29
C ASN A 649 -36.34 26.28 2.75
N SER A 650 -37.40 26.88 2.22
CA SER A 650 -37.42 28.31 1.85
C SER A 650 -37.40 29.26 3.06
N GLN A 651 -37.60 28.73 4.27
CA GLN A 651 -37.46 29.46 5.54
C GLN A 651 -36.19 29.05 6.28
N SER A 652 -35.37 28.17 5.70
CA SER A 652 -34.17 27.67 6.36
C SER A 652 -33.05 28.71 6.30
N LYS A 653 -32.13 28.65 7.26
CA LYS A 653 -30.95 29.53 7.28
C LYS A 653 -29.97 29.23 6.13
N GLU A 654 -30.11 28.07 5.49
CA GLU A 654 -29.24 27.61 4.42
C GLU A 654 -29.91 27.86 3.06
N ASP A 655 -29.14 28.29 2.05
CA ASP A 655 -29.63 28.37 0.68
C ASP A 655 -29.62 26.97 0.04
N TRP A 656 -30.73 26.57 -0.58
CA TRP A 656 -30.85 25.26 -1.22
C TRP A 656 -30.62 25.36 -2.72
N PHE A 657 -29.67 24.56 -3.22
CA PHE A 657 -29.34 24.41 -4.63
C PHE A 657 -29.79 23.04 -5.12
N ILE A 658 -30.62 22.99 -6.17
CA ILE A 658 -31.10 21.74 -6.77
C ILE A 658 -30.55 21.64 -8.19
N VAL A 659 -30.00 20.50 -8.56
CA VAL A 659 -29.43 20.26 -9.88
C VAL A 659 -30.18 19.13 -10.57
N SER A 660 -30.66 19.37 -11.79
CA SER A 660 -31.44 18.41 -12.59
C SER A 660 -30.93 18.32 -14.03
N GLU A 661 -31.13 17.17 -14.66
CA GLU A 661 -30.80 16.90 -16.06
C GLU A 661 -31.85 17.52 -17.02
N LYS A 662 -33.08 17.72 -16.55
CA LYS A 662 -34.14 18.38 -17.34
C LYS A 662 -33.75 19.83 -17.62
N SER A 663 -34.09 20.32 -18.82
CA SER A 663 -33.93 21.74 -19.14
C SER A 663 -34.65 22.60 -18.10
N CYS A 664 -34.13 23.80 -17.85
CA CYS A 664 -34.74 24.74 -16.89
C CYS A 664 -36.23 24.98 -17.22
N GLU A 665 -36.57 25.01 -18.51
CA GLU A 665 -37.94 25.14 -19.03
C GLU A 665 -38.83 23.92 -18.73
N ALA A 666 -38.29 22.69 -18.78
CA ALA A 666 -39.04 21.47 -18.44
C ALA A 666 -39.31 21.34 -16.93
N MET A 667 -38.55 22.04 -16.09
CA MET A 667 -38.78 22.13 -14.64
C MET A 667 -39.87 23.18 -14.30
N GLU A 668 -40.07 24.19 -15.15
CA GLU A 668 -41.21 25.13 -15.06
C GLU A 668 -42.52 24.51 -15.55
N GLY A 669 -42.45 23.59 -16.53
CA GLY A 669 -43.57 23.15 -17.34
C GLY A 669 -44.33 21.88 -16.91
N GLY A 670 -44.18 21.37 -15.68
CA GLY A 670 -45.07 20.34 -15.09
C GLY A 670 -45.53 19.18 -16.01
N GLY A 671 -44.63 18.64 -16.85
CA GLY A 671 -44.97 17.70 -17.91
C GLY A 671 -44.97 16.23 -17.47
N LEU A 672 -46.13 15.59 -17.64
CA LEU A 672 -46.55 14.20 -17.36
C LEU A 672 -45.48 13.09 -17.47
N GLY A 673 -45.50 12.19 -16.48
CA GLY A 673 -45.20 10.77 -16.73
C GLY A 673 -44.06 10.17 -15.92
N THR A 674 -44.08 10.28 -14.59
CA THR A 674 -43.60 9.31 -13.57
C THR A 674 -43.51 10.05 -12.23
N SER A 675 -44.17 9.55 -11.18
CA SER A 675 -44.16 9.91 -9.73
C SER A 675 -43.64 11.28 -9.20
N TRP A 676 -43.73 12.38 -9.95
CA TRP A 676 -43.18 13.70 -9.60
C TRP A 676 -44.26 14.70 -9.15
N SER A 677 -45.17 14.29 -8.27
CA SER A 677 -46.25 15.17 -7.77
C SER A 677 -45.80 16.26 -6.78
N GLU A 678 -44.50 16.43 -6.52
CA GLU A 678 -43.99 17.31 -5.45
C GLU A 678 -43.29 18.61 -5.90
N PHE A 679 -43.04 18.84 -7.19
CA PHE A 679 -42.29 20.02 -7.62
C PHE A 679 -43.10 20.94 -8.54
N LYS A 680 -44.09 21.64 -7.98
CA LYS A 680 -44.51 22.93 -8.52
C LYS A 680 -43.58 23.99 -7.93
N PHE A 681 -42.45 24.27 -8.59
CA PHE A 681 -41.63 25.42 -8.22
C PHE A 681 -42.41 26.70 -8.56
N ALA A 682 -43.04 27.29 -7.55
CA ALA A 682 -43.64 28.61 -7.66
C ALA A 682 -42.53 29.67 -7.84
N LYS A 683 -42.91 30.81 -8.45
CA LYS A 683 -42.21 32.08 -8.80
C LYS A 683 -40.91 32.54 -8.10
N ASN A 684 -40.38 31.87 -7.08
CA ASN A 684 -39.27 32.30 -6.23
C ASN A 684 -38.05 31.36 -6.34
N VAL A 685 -37.64 31.02 -7.57
CA VAL A 685 -36.46 30.18 -7.82
C VAL A 685 -35.61 30.86 -8.89
N ILE A 686 -34.33 31.10 -8.57
CA ILE A 686 -33.38 31.62 -9.56
C ILE A 686 -32.80 30.42 -10.32
N GLN A 687 -32.91 30.46 -11.64
CA GLN A 687 -32.48 29.38 -12.51
C GLN A 687 -31.19 29.78 -13.23
N PHE A 688 -30.25 28.85 -13.28
CA PHE A 688 -29.01 29.00 -14.00
C PHE A 688 -28.85 27.83 -14.96
N PRO A 689 -29.11 28.04 -16.26
CA PRO A 689 -28.84 27.02 -17.25
C PRO A 689 -27.33 26.81 -17.34
N ILE A 690 -26.91 25.56 -17.20
CA ILE A 690 -25.56 25.11 -17.50
C ILE A 690 -25.65 24.07 -18.62
N ARG A 691 -24.55 23.83 -19.34
CA ARG A 691 -24.61 22.89 -20.46
C ARG A 691 -24.91 21.49 -19.91
N GLY A 692 -26.00 20.88 -20.35
CA GLY A 692 -26.41 19.52 -19.94
C GLY A 692 -26.99 19.40 -18.51
N ALA A 693 -27.28 20.50 -17.81
CA ALA A 693 -27.99 20.48 -16.53
C ALA A 693 -28.62 21.85 -16.21
N CYS A 694 -29.51 21.92 -15.23
CA CYS A 694 -30.03 23.17 -14.69
C CYS A 694 -29.74 23.26 -13.20
N VAL A 695 -29.18 24.39 -12.74
CA VAL A 695 -28.99 24.70 -11.32
C VAL A 695 -30.11 25.64 -10.88
N LEU A 696 -30.85 25.23 -9.87
CA LEU A 696 -31.95 25.98 -9.27
C LEU A 696 -31.54 26.43 -7.87
N LYS A 697 -31.57 27.74 -7.60
CA LYS A 697 -31.42 28.30 -6.26
C LYS A 697 -32.79 28.67 -5.70
N ILE A 698 -33.13 28.13 -4.54
CA ILE A 698 -34.37 28.48 -3.83
C ILE A 698 -34.13 29.80 -3.09
N GLU A 699 -34.96 30.81 -3.36
CA GLU A 699 -34.89 32.07 -2.62
C GLU A 699 -35.47 31.89 -1.22
N ASN A 700 -34.70 32.33 -0.23
CA ASN A 700 -35.16 32.43 1.15
C ASN A 700 -35.96 33.73 1.32
N HIS A 701 -37.15 33.65 1.90
CA HIS A 701 -38.01 34.80 2.23
C HIS A 701 -37.57 35.53 3.49
#